data_AF-A0A653IDQ9-F1
#
_entry.id   AF-A0A653IDQ9-F1
#
_cell.length_a   1.000
_cell.length_b   1.000
_cell.length_c   1.000
_cell.angle_alpha   90.00
_cell.angle_beta   90.00
_cell.angle_gamma   90.00
#
_symmetry.space_group_name_H-M   'P 1'
#
loop_
_entity.id
_entity.type
_entity.pdbx_description
1 polymer ?
#
loop_
_entity_poly.entity_id
_entity_poly.type
_entity_poly.pdbx_seq_one_letter_code
_entity_poly.pdbx_strand_id
1 'polypeptide(L)'
;MTFLSERDGGSLASNAQVIELIDPGTEGHLEFIRRAHQRSTAAGLDTTSKVDIAPPPGSALKELIEKNNRLKSCALPFMETLYEQVVNTHSMVLLTDASGTIIESLGDDDFLVKAQKVALAPGVTWSEEHKGTNAIGTALIEELPTVVHGQDHFLDVNRFLTCSAAPIFDPNGVAIGVLDVTGDYRSYHRHTMGLVRMSAQMIENHLFNSSFQDAIIVQFHQRGEFLGSVVEGAAAFSPAGKFLAANRAAMVQFGMSSNALKSHTFSSLFGMPLSALIDHYRTCNPIPLILCLHNGNQVTARASLGSVGRGRIFDSVGLVKNNCDAAVLQNPTPTAQKANTTCQKSHHLSSLKYLNTGDPQVAKIIEKVGKVIDKDIPILILGETGTGKEILAQAIHNDSPRVDKPFVAVNCASIPETLIESELFGYEDGAFTGAKKKGSQGRILQANGGTLFLDEIGDMPISLQARLLRVLQERVVTPLGSQKSIPVNLQVICATHRNLRDQIATGHFREDLYYRLHGLVVRIPALRERTDLQKIIQRILENESHNPRIRVSAEVMKAFTTHAWPGNIRQLTNILRTASVMTDEAETIEWDHLPDDFLDEWRALRLDNKLSPVEQVQVQVPPETDDRPSRTTLPVTNTRPQFSVRSNFSVQNKIAAPVHSNAPAFPARSKPSPFEVQVHHRQGAAPKGTGLDQTFSKFREGRFDSWTHSQKPANREEPIGALPQSPRYKEDTFDTRAYDARAQGYLGSRQATARAQADNPINLDDLESRAIQEALETCRGNVSAAARMLGISRNTIYRRLNSK
;
A
#
# COMPACT_ATOMS: atom_id res chain seq x y z
N MET A 1 -43.35 -12.10 9.19
CA MET A 1 -43.42 -13.04 8.04
C MET A 1 -43.48 -12.27 6.72
N THR A 2 -42.73 -11.17 6.62
CA THR A 2 -42.81 -10.18 5.54
C THR A 2 -41.52 -9.36 5.63
N PHE A 3 -40.47 -9.83 4.96
CA PHE A 3 -39.14 -9.17 4.97
C PHE A 3 -38.50 -9.08 3.57
N LEU A 4 -38.89 -9.93 2.62
CA LEU A 4 -38.46 -9.89 1.22
C LEU A 4 -39.63 -10.25 0.28
N SER A 5 -40.66 -9.41 0.23
CA SER A 5 -41.86 -9.65 -0.59
C SER A 5 -42.42 -8.40 -1.28
N GLU A 6 -41.54 -7.56 -1.83
CA GLU A 6 -41.90 -6.56 -2.84
C GLU A 6 -40.72 -6.40 -3.83
N ARG A 7 -40.91 -6.87 -5.06
CA ARG A 7 -39.91 -6.77 -6.14
C ARG A 7 -40.12 -5.47 -6.94
N ASP A 8 -40.03 -4.35 -6.24
CA ASP A 8 -40.19 -3.02 -6.84
C ASP A 8 -38.99 -2.11 -6.56
N GLY A 9 -38.62 -1.32 -7.57
CA GLY A 9 -37.95 -0.03 -7.39
C GLY A 9 -36.46 0.01 -7.01
N GLY A 10 -35.81 -1.10 -6.61
CA GLY A 10 -34.35 -1.14 -6.42
C GLY A 10 -33.84 -0.25 -5.28
N SER A 11 -34.28 -0.53 -4.06
CA SER A 11 -33.71 0.05 -2.84
C SER A 11 -32.25 -0.41 -2.65
N LEU A 12 -31.35 0.52 -2.34
CA LEU A 12 -29.98 0.20 -1.91
C LEU A 12 -30.05 -0.31 -0.46
N ALA A 13 -29.75 -1.60 -0.26
CA ALA A 13 -29.73 -2.21 1.08
C ALA A 13 -28.84 -1.40 2.04
N SER A 14 -29.36 -1.10 3.23
CA SER A 14 -28.65 -0.23 4.17
C SER A 14 -27.39 -0.92 4.70
N ASN A 15 -26.36 -0.15 5.07
CA ASN A 15 -25.13 -0.74 5.62
C ASN A 15 -25.41 -1.59 6.88
N ALA A 16 -26.42 -1.25 7.68
CA ALA A 16 -26.85 -2.07 8.81
C ALA A 16 -27.42 -3.43 8.37
N GLN A 17 -28.33 -3.45 7.39
CA GLN A 17 -28.88 -4.69 6.82
C GLN A 17 -27.78 -5.58 6.23
N VAL A 18 -26.81 -4.99 5.53
CA VAL A 18 -25.66 -5.73 4.99
C VAL A 18 -24.76 -6.28 6.11
N ILE A 19 -24.62 -5.58 7.24
CA ILE A 19 -23.83 -6.06 8.39
C ILE A 19 -24.52 -7.24 9.11
N GLU A 20 -25.84 -7.22 9.29
CA GLU A 20 -26.57 -8.34 9.90
C GLU A 20 -26.53 -9.63 9.06
N LEU A 21 -26.40 -9.51 7.73
CA LEU A 21 -26.38 -10.64 6.79
C LEU A 21 -25.01 -11.31 6.63
N ILE A 22 -23.90 -10.61 6.92
CA ILE A 22 -22.52 -11.11 6.68
C ILE A 22 -21.82 -11.68 7.90
N ASP A 23 -22.40 -11.60 9.10
CA ASP A 23 -21.77 -12.08 10.33
C ASP A 23 -22.30 -13.48 10.71
N PRO A 24 -21.47 -14.53 10.69
CA PRO A 24 -21.96 -15.91 10.87
C PRO A 24 -22.67 -16.15 12.20
N GLY A 25 -23.83 -16.79 12.14
CA GLY A 25 -24.63 -17.17 13.31
C GLY A 25 -25.64 -16.11 13.80
N THR A 26 -25.76 -14.94 13.17
CA THR A 26 -26.90 -14.04 13.41
C THR A 26 -28.20 -14.63 12.83
N GLU A 27 -29.37 -14.21 13.33
CA GLU A 27 -30.66 -14.67 12.81
C GLU A 27 -30.85 -14.32 11.32
N GLY A 28 -30.44 -13.10 10.92
CA GLY A 28 -30.46 -12.65 9.53
C GLY A 28 -29.55 -13.49 8.62
N HIS A 29 -28.33 -13.81 9.07
CA HIS A 29 -27.41 -14.69 8.35
C HIS A 29 -27.95 -16.12 8.22
N LEU A 30 -28.50 -16.69 9.30
CA LEU A 30 -29.06 -18.03 9.28
C LEU A 30 -30.25 -18.13 8.31
N GLU A 31 -31.14 -17.14 8.27
CA GLU A 31 -32.24 -17.09 7.28
C GLU A 31 -31.71 -16.90 5.85
N PHE A 32 -30.66 -16.10 5.65
CA PHE A 32 -29.99 -15.92 4.35
C PHE A 32 -29.40 -17.24 3.83
N ILE A 33 -28.62 -17.95 4.65
CA ILE A 33 -28.07 -19.28 4.32
C ILE A 33 -29.21 -20.29 4.10
N ARG A 34 -30.28 -20.27 4.91
CA ARG A 34 -31.44 -21.15 4.73
C ARG A 34 -32.12 -20.97 3.37
N ARG A 35 -32.21 -19.73 2.85
CA ARG A 35 -32.74 -19.45 1.48
C ARG A 35 -31.82 -20.03 0.39
N ALA A 36 -30.51 -19.95 0.54
CA ALA A 36 -29.54 -20.55 -0.40
C ALA A 36 -29.56 -22.10 -0.35
N HIS A 37 -29.72 -22.70 0.84
CA HIS A 37 -29.91 -24.15 0.98
C HIS A 37 -31.17 -24.62 0.25
N GLN A 38 -32.29 -23.89 0.35
CA GLN A 38 -33.51 -24.22 -0.39
C GLN A 38 -33.33 -24.17 -1.90
N ARG A 39 -32.58 -23.19 -2.44
CA ARG A 39 -32.22 -23.14 -3.87
C ARG A 39 -31.33 -24.31 -4.29
N SER A 40 -30.33 -24.66 -3.47
CA SER A 40 -29.45 -25.80 -3.69
C SER A 40 -30.24 -27.11 -3.81
N THR A 41 -31.19 -27.35 -2.91
CA THR A 41 -32.12 -28.50 -2.99
C THR A 41 -33.04 -28.41 -4.21
N ALA A 42 -33.52 -27.22 -4.58
CA ALA A 42 -34.36 -27.02 -5.76
C ALA A 42 -33.62 -27.25 -7.09
N ALA A 43 -32.29 -27.06 -7.12
CA ALA A 43 -31.41 -27.45 -8.22
C ALA A 43 -31.16 -28.98 -8.29
N GLY A 44 -31.69 -29.77 -7.34
CA GLY A 44 -31.56 -31.23 -7.32
C GLY A 44 -30.33 -31.75 -6.59
N LEU A 45 -29.62 -30.91 -5.82
CA LEU A 45 -28.44 -31.33 -5.05
C LEU A 45 -28.84 -31.92 -3.68
N ASP A 46 -28.15 -33.00 -3.30
CA ASP A 46 -28.02 -33.50 -1.92
C ASP A 46 -26.68 -33.05 -1.29
N THR A 47 -26.54 -33.07 0.04
CA THR A 47 -25.29 -32.64 0.72
C THR A 47 -24.10 -33.54 0.38
N THR A 48 -24.34 -34.80 -0.03
CA THR A 48 -23.32 -35.77 -0.43
C THR A 48 -23.00 -35.75 -1.95
N SER A 49 -23.59 -34.81 -2.70
CA SER A 49 -23.41 -34.73 -4.16
C SER A 49 -21.94 -34.64 -4.58
N LYS A 50 -21.57 -35.35 -5.64
CA LYS A 50 -20.21 -35.35 -6.17
C LYS A 50 -19.89 -34.01 -6.83
N VAL A 51 -18.94 -33.29 -6.24
CA VAL A 51 -18.29 -32.13 -6.84
C VAL A 51 -17.53 -32.56 -8.10
N ASP A 52 -17.80 -31.93 -9.24
CA ASP A 52 -16.92 -32.09 -10.42
C ASP A 52 -15.58 -31.37 -10.16
N ILE A 53 -14.50 -32.09 -10.42
CA ILE A 53 -13.11 -31.74 -10.08
C ILE A 53 -12.28 -31.52 -11.36
N ALA A 54 -12.80 -31.87 -12.54
CA ALA A 54 -12.06 -31.70 -13.79
C ALA A 54 -11.95 -30.21 -14.17
N PRO A 55 -10.74 -29.63 -14.28
CA PRO A 55 -10.59 -28.34 -14.95
C PRO A 55 -10.93 -28.50 -16.45
N PRO A 56 -11.51 -27.47 -17.09
CA PRO A 56 -11.88 -27.54 -18.50
C PRO A 56 -10.65 -27.69 -19.41
N PRO A 57 -10.81 -28.16 -20.65
CA PRO A 57 -9.72 -28.23 -21.63
C PRO A 57 -8.98 -26.89 -21.77
N GLY A 58 -7.67 -26.94 -21.99
CA GLY A 58 -6.82 -25.74 -22.01
C GLY A 58 -7.23 -24.67 -23.04
N SER A 59 -7.89 -25.07 -24.13
CA SER A 59 -8.53 -24.14 -25.08
C SER A 59 -9.69 -23.37 -24.46
N ALA A 60 -10.64 -24.07 -23.82
CA ALA A 60 -11.78 -23.46 -23.14
C ALA A 60 -11.36 -22.57 -21.96
N LEU A 61 -10.31 -22.94 -21.22
CA LEU A 61 -9.73 -22.07 -20.18
C LEU A 61 -9.11 -20.80 -20.80
N LYS A 62 -8.43 -20.91 -21.94
CA LYS A 62 -7.89 -19.75 -22.66
C LYS A 62 -9.00 -18.84 -23.17
N GLU A 63 -10.04 -19.39 -23.79
CA GLU A 63 -11.23 -18.65 -24.25
C GLU A 63 -11.95 -17.93 -23.09
N LEU A 64 -12.10 -18.59 -21.93
CA LEU A 64 -12.64 -17.99 -20.71
C LEU A 64 -11.80 -16.80 -20.21
N ILE A 65 -10.48 -16.94 -20.23
CA ILE A 65 -9.54 -15.87 -19.82
C ILE A 65 -9.54 -14.72 -20.83
N GLU A 66 -9.60 -15.00 -22.15
CA GLU A 66 -9.66 -13.97 -23.18
C GLU A 66 -10.99 -13.20 -23.15
N LYS A 67 -12.13 -13.89 -23.01
CA LYS A 67 -13.47 -13.30 -22.79
C LYS A 67 -13.47 -12.35 -21.58
N ASN A 68 -12.89 -12.78 -20.46
CA ASN A 68 -12.90 -12.03 -19.21
C ASN A 68 -11.64 -11.18 -18.98
N ASN A 69 -10.78 -11.01 -20.00
CA ASN A 69 -9.46 -10.39 -19.85
C ASN A 69 -9.54 -8.98 -19.26
N ARG A 70 -10.55 -8.19 -19.63
CA ARG A 70 -10.78 -6.84 -19.09
C ARG A 70 -10.99 -6.84 -17.57
N LEU A 71 -11.79 -7.77 -17.05
CA LEU A 71 -12.02 -7.92 -15.61
C LEU A 71 -10.73 -8.41 -14.95
N LYS A 72 -10.10 -9.45 -15.50
CA LYS A 72 -8.84 -10.03 -15.00
C LYS A 72 -7.72 -8.99 -14.87
N SER A 73 -7.43 -8.25 -15.95
CA SER A 73 -6.35 -7.24 -15.97
C SER A 73 -6.64 -6.04 -15.05
N CYS A 74 -7.92 -5.74 -14.81
CA CYS A 74 -8.33 -4.69 -13.88
C CYS A 74 -8.27 -5.15 -12.42
N ALA A 75 -8.58 -6.42 -12.16
CA ALA A 75 -8.68 -6.98 -10.82
C ALA A 75 -7.32 -7.40 -10.24
N LEU A 76 -6.41 -7.93 -11.07
CA LEU A 76 -5.18 -8.58 -10.62
C LEU A 76 -4.34 -7.75 -9.61
N PRO A 77 -4.09 -6.43 -9.79
CA PRO A 77 -3.31 -5.65 -8.81
C PRO A 77 -4.00 -5.57 -7.44
N PHE A 78 -5.33 -5.53 -7.41
CA PHE A 78 -6.11 -5.50 -6.17
C PHE A 78 -6.23 -6.90 -5.54
N MET A 79 -6.21 -7.97 -6.35
CA MET A 79 -6.05 -9.35 -5.84
C MET A 79 -4.68 -9.55 -5.20
N GLU A 80 -3.62 -9.01 -5.80
CA GLU A 80 -2.25 -9.09 -5.26
C GLU A 80 -2.15 -8.35 -3.92
N THR A 81 -2.62 -7.10 -3.82
CA THR A 81 -2.65 -6.36 -2.54
C THR A 81 -3.57 -6.99 -1.50
N LEU A 82 -4.70 -7.59 -1.90
CA LEU A 82 -5.57 -8.33 -0.97
C LEU A 82 -4.88 -9.62 -0.47
N TYR A 83 -4.16 -10.31 -1.34
CA TYR A 83 -3.38 -11.51 -0.99
C TYR A 83 -2.26 -11.16 0.00
N GLU A 84 -1.53 -10.08 -0.22
CA GLU A 84 -0.52 -9.56 0.72
C GLU A 84 -1.08 -9.23 2.12
N GLN A 85 -2.39 -8.96 2.24
CA GLN A 85 -3.07 -8.71 3.51
C GLN A 85 -3.62 -9.98 4.19
N VAL A 86 -3.72 -11.11 3.48
CA VAL A 86 -4.19 -12.42 4.01
C VAL A 86 -3.14 -13.53 3.93
N VAL A 87 -1.93 -13.25 3.43
CA VAL A 87 -0.83 -14.21 3.38
C VAL A 87 -0.48 -14.70 4.79
N ASN A 88 -0.13 -15.98 4.92
CA ASN A 88 0.03 -16.73 6.18
C ASN A 88 -1.27 -17.07 6.95
N THR A 89 -2.47 -16.58 6.57
CA THR A 89 -3.72 -17.06 7.20
C THR A 89 -4.17 -18.44 6.72
N HIS A 90 -3.43 -19.06 5.79
CA HIS A 90 -3.82 -20.27 5.05
C HIS A 90 -5.08 -20.02 4.22
N SER A 91 -5.04 -18.95 3.43
CA SER A 91 -6.14 -18.46 2.61
C SER A 91 -5.69 -18.23 1.16
N MET A 92 -6.68 -18.04 0.28
CA MET A 92 -6.52 -17.84 -1.15
C MET A 92 -7.50 -16.77 -1.63
N VAL A 93 -7.05 -15.88 -2.51
CA VAL A 93 -7.88 -14.91 -3.23
C VAL A 93 -8.30 -15.50 -4.57
N LEU A 94 -9.60 -15.49 -4.85
CA LEU A 94 -10.20 -15.95 -6.09
C LEU A 94 -10.91 -14.82 -6.82
N LEU A 95 -10.86 -14.85 -8.15
CA LEU A 95 -11.67 -14.03 -9.03
C LEU A 95 -12.47 -14.92 -9.98
N THR A 96 -13.78 -14.68 -10.07
CA THR A 96 -14.68 -15.39 -10.98
C THR A 96 -15.31 -14.47 -12.02
N ASP A 97 -15.88 -15.05 -13.08
CA ASP A 97 -16.77 -14.34 -14.01
C ASP A 97 -18.24 -14.40 -13.53
N ALA A 98 -19.14 -13.73 -14.26
CA ALA A 98 -20.57 -13.65 -13.93
C ALA A 98 -21.31 -15.01 -13.86
N SER A 99 -20.69 -16.12 -14.28
CA SER A 99 -21.24 -17.48 -14.11
C SER A 99 -20.74 -18.19 -12.83
N GLY A 100 -19.88 -17.54 -12.05
CA GLY A 100 -19.19 -18.13 -10.91
C GLY A 100 -17.98 -18.99 -11.32
N THR A 101 -17.50 -18.88 -12.56
CA THR A 101 -16.35 -19.66 -13.04
C THR A 101 -15.04 -18.94 -12.74
N ILE A 102 -14.10 -19.61 -12.07
CA ILE A 102 -12.82 -19.02 -11.63
C ILE A 102 -11.96 -18.62 -12.84
N ILE A 103 -11.49 -17.38 -12.87
CA ILE A 103 -10.61 -16.81 -13.91
C ILE A 103 -9.15 -16.75 -13.40
N GLU A 104 -8.95 -16.55 -12.11
CA GLU A 104 -7.63 -16.36 -11.47
C GLU A 104 -7.65 -16.77 -9.99
N SER A 105 -6.50 -17.22 -9.48
CA SER A 105 -6.34 -17.72 -8.11
C SER A 105 -4.95 -17.43 -7.54
N LEU A 106 -4.86 -16.75 -6.38
CA LEU A 106 -3.63 -16.47 -5.64
C LEU A 106 -3.70 -17.12 -4.25
N GLY A 107 -2.69 -17.88 -3.82
CA GLY A 107 -2.76 -18.60 -2.53
C GLY A 107 -1.45 -19.31 -2.13
N ASP A 108 -1.34 -19.61 -0.84
CA ASP A 108 -0.22 -20.37 -0.25
C ASP A 108 -0.18 -21.83 -0.78
N ASP A 109 1.00 -22.36 -1.15
CA ASP A 109 1.13 -23.73 -1.71
C ASP A 109 0.55 -24.82 -0.78
N ASP A 110 0.79 -24.70 0.52
CA ASP A 110 0.30 -25.65 1.54
C ASP A 110 -1.23 -25.65 1.66
N PHE A 111 -1.88 -24.52 1.32
CA PHE A 111 -3.34 -24.46 1.20
C PHE A 111 -3.82 -24.93 -0.18
N LEU A 112 -3.09 -24.64 -1.27
CA LEU A 112 -3.43 -25.11 -2.62
C LEU A 112 -3.54 -26.64 -2.69
N VAL A 113 -2.69 -27.39 -1.97
CA VAL A 113 -2.78 -28.86 -1.88
C VAL A 113 -4.05 -29.33 -1.14
N LYS A 114 -4.58 -28.57 -0.17
CA LYS A 114 -5.90 -28.83 0.42
C LYS A 114 -7.03 -28.45 -0.55
N ALA A 115 -6.92 -27.28 -1.18
CA ALA A 115 -7.95 -26.68 -2.03
C ALA A 115 -8.16 -27.44 -3.36
N GLN A 116 -7.15 -28.14 -3.87
CA GLN A 116 -7.29 -29.08 -4.99
C GLN A 116 -8.34 -30.17 -4.74
N LYS A 117 -8.64 -30.53 -3.48
CA LYS A 117 -9.66 -31.54 -3.14
C LYS A 117 -11.09 -31.14 -3.48
N VAL A 118 -11.34 -29.84 -3.65
CA VAL A 118 -12.64 -29.25 -4.01
C VAL A 118 -12.59 -28.50 -5.35
N ALA A 119 -11.43 -28.50 -6.02
CA ALA A 119 -11.20 -27.83 -7.30
C ALA A 119 -11.44 -26.31 -7.26
N LEU A 120 -10.84 -25.63 -6.28
CA LEU A 120 -10.67 -24.17 -6.28
C LEU A 120 -9.51 -23.81 -7.24
N ALA A 121 -9.78 -23.84 -8.55
CA ALA A 121 -8.78 -23.62 -9.60
C ALA A 121 -9.40 -22.95 -10.85
N PRO A 122 -8.61 -22.20 -11.66
CA PRO A 122 -9.12 -21.54 -12.87
C PRO A 122 -9.82 -22.50 -13.84
N GLY A 123 -10.96 -22.06 -14.35
CA GLY A 123 -11.86 -22.81 -15.23
C GLY A 123 -12.95 -23.61 -14.52
N VAL A 124 -12.88 -23.78 -13.19
CA VAL A 124 -13.92 -24.51 -12.43
C VAL A 124 -15.07 -23.57 -12.07
N THR A 125 -16.31 -23.99 -12.32
CA THR A 125 -17.51 -23.25 -11.89
C THR A 125 -17.84 -23.47 -10.42
N TRP A 126 -18.18 -22.39 -9.73
CA TRP A 126 -18.68 -22.35 -8.35
C TRP A 126 -20.09 -21.76 -8.24
N SER A 127 -20.90 -21.90 -9.31
CA SER A 127 -22.33 -21.52 -9.23
C SER A 127 -23.09 -22.38 -8.22
N GLU A 128 -24.11 -21.80 -7.59
CA GLU A 128 -24.90 -22.44 -6.52
C GLU A 128 -25.64 -23.70 -7.04
N GLU A 129 -25.99 -23.72 -8.33
CA GLU A 129 -26.59 -24.85 -9.05
C GLU A 129 -25.66 -26.07 -9.14
N HIS A 130 -24.34 -25.86 -9.19
CA HIS A 130 -23.34 -26.94 -9.40
C HIS A 130 -22.57 -27.32 -8.14
N LYS A 131 -22.46 -26.43 -7.14
CA LYS A 131 -21.71 -26.65 -5.90
C LYS A 131 -22.55 -26.47 -4.62
N GLY A 132 -23.85 -26.20 -4.75
CA GLY A 132 -24.73 -25.82 -3.64
C GLY A 132 -24.32 -24.46 -3.02
N THR A 133 -24.93 -24.12 -1.88
CA THR A 133 -24.60 -22.92 -1.11
C THR A 133 -23.10 -22.80 -0.87
N ASN A 134 -22.53 -21.74 -1.42
CA ASN A 134 -21.13 -21.36 -1.35
C ASN A 134 -21.03 -19.84 -1.61
N ALA A 135 -20.02 -19.18 -1.08
CA ALA A 135 -20.00 -17.71 -1.09
C ALA A 135 -20.00 -17.09 -2.51
N ILE A 136 -19.36 -17.73 -3.50
CA ILE A 136 -19.30 -17.24 -4.88
C ILE A 136 -20.69 -17.32 -5.53
N GLY A 137 -21.31 -18.50 -5.51
CA GLY A 137 -22.63 -18.71 -6.12
C GLY A 137 -23.73 -17.89 -5.46
N THR A 138 -23.73 -17.82 -4.13
CA THR A 138 -24.73 -17.07 -3.37
C THR A 138 -24.56 -15.55 -3.53
N ALA A 139 -23.32 -15.02 -3.58
CA ALA A 139 -23.06 -13.60 -3.83
C ALA A 139 -23.51 -13.13 -5.22
N LEU A 140 -23.45 -14.00 -6.25
CA LEU A 140 -23.99 -13.69 -7.58
C LEU A 140 -25.52 -13.66 -7.59
N ILE A 141 -26.19 -14.57 -6.87
CA ILE A 141 -27.66 -14.69 -6.89
C ILE A 141 -28.33 -13.61 -6.04
N GLU A 142 -27.73 -13.22 -4.92
CA GLU A 142 -28.26 -12.19 -4.02
C GLU A 142 -27.74 -10.78 -4.35
N GLU A 143 -26.77 -10.65 -5.26
CA GLU A 143 -26.04 -9.41 -5.59
C GLU A 143 -25.42 -8.68 -4.36
N LEU A 144 -25.17 -9.43 -3.29
CA LEU A 144 -24.71 -8.91 -1.99
C LEU A 144 -23.40 -9.57 -1.52
N PRO A 145 -22.54 -8.83 -0.78
CA PRO A 145 -21.41 -9.43 -0.08
C PRO A 145 -21.88 -10.56 0.85
N THR A 146 -21.18 -11.69 0.83
CA THR A 146 -21.64 -12.95 1.42
C THR A 146 -20.49 -13.66 2.13
N VAL A 147 -20.69 -14.05 3.39
CA VAL A 147 -19.85 -15.04 4.07
C VAL A 147 -20.55 -16.41 3.98
N VAL A 148 -19.78 -17.49 3.85
CA VAL A 148 -20.27 -18.86 4.07
C VAL A 148 -19.20 -19.58 4.91
N HIS A 149 -19.55 -19.98 6.13
CA HIS A 149 -18.61 -20.46 7.13
C HIS A 149 -18.89 -21.92 7.53
N GLY A 150 -17.97 -22.83 7.23
CA GLY A 150 -18.04 -24.21 7.69
C GLY A 150 -19.35 -24.91 7.27
N GLN A 151 -20.23 -25.16 8.24
CA GLN A 151 -21.50 -25.86 8.04
C GLN A 151 -22.52 -25.10 7.16
N ASP A 152 -22.34 -23.80 6.95
CA ASP A 152 -23.15 -23.01 6.00
C ASP A 152 -23.00 -23.53 4.55
N HIS A 153 -21.90 -24.21 4.23
CA HIS A 153 -21.73 -24.88 2.95
C HIS A 153 -22.68 -26.08 2.83
N PHE A 154 -23.48 -26.06 1.77
CA PHE A 154 -24.50 -27.09 1.52
C PHE A 154 -23.87 -28.48 1.38
N LEU A 155 -22.83 -28.61 0.54
CA LEU A 155 -22.10 -29.86 0.32
C LEU A 155 -21.12 -30.16 1.46
N ASP A 156 -21.18 -31.39 2.00
CA ASP A 156 -20.33 -31.85 3.11
C ASP A 156 -18.83 -31.67 2.86
N VAL A 157 -18.39 -31.91 1.62
CA VAL A 157 -16.98 -31.80 1.22
C VAL A 157 -16.44 -30.37 1.25
N ASN A 158 -17.31 -29.36 1.23
CA ASN A 158 -16.92 -27.95 1.29
C ASN A 158 -16.87 -27.41 2.74
N ARG A 159 -17.37 -28.15 3.73
CA ARG A 159 -17.54 -27.68 5.13
C ARG A 159 -16.24 -27.47 5.92
N PHE A 160 -15.07 -27.69 5.32
CA PHE A 160 -13.77 -27.27 5.87
C PHE A 160 -13.36 -25.84 5.48
N LEU A 161 -14.13 -25.19 4.60
CA LEU A 161 -13.86 -23.84 4.12
C LEU A 161 -14.58 -22.78 4.98
N THR A 162 -13.97 -21.62 5.09
CA THR A 162 -14.67 -20.34 5.29
C THR A 162 -14.39 -19.46 4.08
N CYS A 163 -15.45 -18.88 3.50
CA CYS A 163 -15.35 -18.05 2.30
C CYS A 163 -15.96 -16.67 2.58
N SER A 164 -15.45 -15.64 1.91
CA SER A 164 -15.85 -14.24 2.06
C SER A 164 -15.84 -13.59 0.68
N ALA A 165 -17.02 -13.50 0.09
CA ALA A 165 -17.23 -13.07 -1.29
C ALA A 165 -17.84 -11.66 -1.37
N ALA A 166 -17.40 -10.85 -2.33
CA ALA A 166 -18.09 -9.63 -2.75
C ALA A 166 -18.30 -9.62 -4.27
N PRO A 167 -19.54 -9.39 -4.76
CA PRO A 167 -19.79 -9.25 -6.18
C PRO A 167 -19.20 -7.95 -6.73
N ILE A 168 -18.56 -8.05 -7.89
CA ILE A 168 -17.96 -6.94 -8.64
C ILE A 168 -18.94 -6.51 -9.73
N PHE A 169 -19.24 -5.23 -9.79
CA PHE A 169 -20.18 -4.66 -10.76
C PHE A 169 -19.46 -3.86 -11.84
N ASP A 170 -20.05 -3.84 -13.04
CA ASP A 170 -19.68 -2.89 -14.06
C ASP A 170 -20.29 -1.49 -13.79
N PRO A 171 -19.86 -0.44 -14.51
CA PRO A 171 -20.41 0.91 -14.34
C PRO A 171 -21.90 1.09 -14.68
N ASN A 172 -22.54 0.10 -15.33
CA ASN A 172 -23.96 0.08 -15.59
C ASN A 172 -24.76 -0.53 -14.42
N GLY A 173 -24.07 -1.08 -13.40
CA GLY A 173 -24.66 -1.77 -12.26
C GLY A 173 -24.96 -3.25 -12.52
N VAL A 174 -24.28 -3.91 -13.47
CA VAL A 174 -24.43 -5.34 -13.74
C VAL A 174 -23.31 -6.12 -13.04
N ALA A 175 -23.65 -7.18 -12.30
CA ALA A 175 -22.65 -8.09 -11.73
C ALA A 175 -21.86 -8.80 -12.85
N ILE A 176 -20.53 -8.68 -12.84
CA ILE A 176 -19.63 -9.24 -13.87
C ILE A 176 -18.69 -10.33 -13.34
N GLY A 177 -18.68 -10.55 -12.02
CA GLY A 177 -17.81 -11.52 -11.35
C GLY A 177 -17.85 -11.37 -9.84
N VAL A 178 -17.10 -12.20 -9.13
CA VAL A 178 -16.94 -12.14 -7.67
C VAL A 178 -15.46 -12.11 -7.32
N LEU A 179 -15.11 -11.30 -6.31
CA LEU A 179 -13.86 -11.41 -5.56
C LEU A 179 -14.16 -12.21 -4.29
N ASP A 180 -13.48 -13.34 -4.07
CA ASP A 180 -13.64 -14.17 -2.87
C ASP A 180 -12.30 -14.39 -2.16
N VAL A 181 -12.35 -14.49 -0.83
CA VAL A 181 -11.25 -15.00 0.00
C VAL A 181 -11.71 -16.26 0.71
N THR A 182 -11.06 -17.38 0.39
CA THR A 182 -11.37 -18.71 0.91
C THR A 182 -10.19 -19.27 1.72
N GLY A 183 -10.45 -19.90 2.86
CA GLY A 183 -9.44 -20.46 3.75
C GLY A 183 -9.96 -21.64 4.59
N ASP A 184 -9.10 -22.26 5.39
CA ASP A 184 -9.50 -23.26 6.39
C ASP A 184 -10.46 -22.59 7.40
N TYR A 185 -11.62 -23.20 7.70
CA TYR A 185 -12.66 -22.58 8.53
C TYR A 185 -12.18 -22.14 9.92
N ARG A 186 -11.08 -22.72 10.42
CA ARG A 186 -10.44 -22.36 11.69
C ARG A 186 -9.70 -21.02 11.65
N SER A 187 -9.40 -20.51 10.46
CA SER A 187 -8.74 -19.21 10.22
C SER A 187 -9.74 -18.07 9.98
N TYR A 188 -11.01 -18.20 10.39
CA TYR A 188 -12.00 -17.16 10.18
C TYR A 188 -11.66 -15.86 10.93
N HIS A 189 -11.68 -14.74 10.21
CA HIS A 189 -11.48 -13.40 10.73
C HIS A 189 -12.58 -12.46 10.23
N ARG A 190 -13.34 -11.86 11.16
CA ARG A 190 -14.47 -10.95 10.86
C ARG A 190 -14.09 -9.77 9.97
N HIS A 191 -12.82 -9.34 10.02
CA HIS A 191 -12.31 -8.24 9.20
C HIS A 191 -12.08 -8.59 7.72
N THR A 192 -11.95 -9.87 7.36
CA THR A 192 -11.68 -10.32 5.98
C THR A 192 -12.76 -9.83 5.00
N MET A 193 -14.03 -9.92 5.37
CA MET A 193 -15.14 -9.38 4.56
C MET A 193 -15.02 -7.86 4.33
N GLY A 194 -14.44 -7.11 5.28
CA GLY A 194 -14.12 -5.70 5.10
C GLY A 194 -13.07 -5.48 4.00
N LEU A 195 -11.98 -6.26 4.02
CA LEU A 195 -10.91 -6.19 3.01
C LEU A 195 -11.42 -6.58 1.62
N VAL A 196 -12.22 -7.66 1.52
CA VAL A 196 -12.82 -8.12 0.26
C VAL A 196 -13.77 -7.07 -0.30
N ARG A 197 -14.67 -6.49 0.50
CA ARG A 197 -15.57 -5.40 0.06
C ARG A 197 -14.81 -4.16 -0.42
N MET A 198 -13.75 -3.76 0.28
CA MET A 198 -12.93 -2.61 -0.14
C MET A 198 -12.17 -2.90 -1.45
N SER A 199 -11.60 -4.10 -1.59
CA SER A 199 -10.89 -4.50 -2.80
C SER A 199 -11.84 -4.59 -4.00
N ALA A 200 -13.03 -5.18 -3.85
CA ALA A 200 -14.07 -5.16 -4.88
C ALA A 200 -14.46 -3.72 -5.26
N GLN A 201 -14.63 -2.82 -4.29
CA GLN A 201 -14.93 -1.41 -4.56
C GLN A 201 -13.80 -0.68 -5.31
N MET A 202 -12.54 -1.01 -5.04
CA MET A 202 -11.39 -0.49 -5.79
C MET A 202 -11.39 -0.99 -7.25
N ILE A 203 -11.72 -2.27 -7.48
CA ILE A 203 -11.86 -2.84 -8.84
C ILE A 203 -12.98 -2.13 -9.60
N GLU A 204 -14.17 -1.97 -8.99
CA GLU A 204 -15.28 -1.21 -9.57
C GLU A 204 -14.89 0.23 -9.94
N ASN A 205 -14.18 0.93 -9.05
CA ASN A 205 -13.71 2.30 -9.30
C ASN A 205 -12.67 2.36 -10.44
N HIS A 206 -11.82 1.34 -10.61
CA HIS A 206 -10.89 1.25 -11.73
C HIS A 206 -11.59 0.91 -13.05
N LEU A 207 -12.60 0.02 -13.03
CA LEU A 207 -13.47 -0.27 -14.18
C LEU A 207 -14.25 0.97 -14.61
N PHE A 208 -14.75 1.77 -13.66
CA PHE A 208 -15.42 3.04 -13.93
C PHE A 208 -14.47 4.04 -14.60
N ASN A 209 -13.33 4.34 -13.96
CA ASN A 209 -12.37 5.33 -14.46
C ASN A 209 -11.73 4.97 -15.82
N SER A 210 -11.70 3.68 -16.18
CA SER A 210 -11.23 3.21 -17.49
C SER A 210 -12.29 3.21 -18.60
N SER A 211 -13.58 3.35 -18.27
CA SER A 211 -14.70 3.18 -19.23
C SER A 211 -15.03 4.41 -20.08
N PHE A 212 -14.78 5.63 -19.59
CA PHE A 212 -15.47 6.84 -20.09
C PHE A 212 -14.52 7.95 -20.56
N GLN A 213 -13.73 7.68 -21.62
CA GLN A 213 -12.65 8.57 -22.08
C GLN A 213 -13.12 9.95 -22.59
N ASP A 214 -14.28 10.01 -23.27
CA ASP A 214 -14.86 11.25 -23.82
C ASP A 214 -16.04 11.80 -23.00
N ALA A 215 -16.31 11.23 -21.83
CA ALA A 215 -17.33 11.73 -20.91
C ALA A 215 -16.81 12.91 -20.06
N ILE A 216 -17.76 13.68 -19.54
CA ILE A 216 -17.51 14.56 -18.40
C ILE A 216 -17.70 13.71 -17.14
N ILE A 217 -16.61 13.45 -16.42
CA ILE A 217 -16.64 12.73 -15.14
C ILE A 217 -16.71 13.76 -14.03
N VAL A 218 -17.68 13.59 -13.13
CA VAL A 218 -17.84 14.39 -11.91
C VAL A 218 -17.59 13.47 -10.72
N GLN A 219 -16.50 13.73 -10.01
CA GLN A 219 -16.19 13.12 -8.71
C GLN A 219 -16.74 14.03 -7.61
N PHE A 220 -17.40 13.47 -6.59
CA PHE A 220 -18.06 14.24 -5.55
C PHE A 220 -18.16 13.48 -4.23
N HIS A 221 -18.04 14.20 -3.13
CA HIS A 221 -18.30 13.69 -1.80
C HIS A 221 -18.85 14.78 -0.88
N GLN A 222 -19.82 14.47 -0.01
CA GLN A 222 -20.37 15.42 0.97
C GLN A 222 -19.26 16.12 1.78
N ARG A 223 -18.28 15.31 2.20
CA ARG A 223 -17.07 15.71 2.91
C ARG A 223 -15.88 15.74 1.96
N GLY A 224 -15.37 16.92 1.62
CA GLY A 224 -14.39 17.12 0.54
C GLY A 224 -13.03 16.46 0.76
N GLU A 225 -12.66 16.17 2.00
CA GLU A 225 -11.47 15.40 2.38
C GLU A 225 -11.41 13.97 1.81
N PHE A 226 -12.54 13.41 1.35
CA PHE A 226 -12.63 12.06 0.80
C PHE A 226 -12.65 12.03 -0.73
N LEU A 227 -12.51 13.17 -1.41
CA LEU A 227 -12.22 13.20 -2.85
C LEU A 227 -10.87 12.53 -3.13
N GLY A 228 -10.82 11.69 -4.16
CA GLY A 228 -9.68 10.82 -4.46
C GLY A 228 -9.55 9.58 -3.57
N SER A 229 -10.52 9.30 -2.69
CA SER A 229 -10.57 8.08 -1.88
C SER A 229 -11.51 7.02 -2.46
N VAL A 230 -11.46 5.78 -1.94
CA VAL A 230 -12.31 4.66 -2.39
C VAL A 230 -13.81 4.95 -2.25
N VAL A 231 -14.19 5.83 -1.30
CA VAL A 231 -15.59 6.22 -1.05
C VAL A 231 -16.02 7.49 -1.82
N GLU A 232 -15.19 8.04 -2.71
CA GLU A 232 -15.65 9.14 -3.56
C GLU A 232 -16.78 8.67 -4.50
N GLY A 233 -17.84 9.46 -4.62
CA GLY A 233 -18.84 9.25 -5.65
C GLY A 233 -18.29 9.70 -6.99
N ALA A 234 -18.42 8.89 -8.03
CA ALA A 234 -18.06 9.25 -9.39
C ALA A 234 -19.24 9.00 -10.33
N ALA A 235 -19.63 10.01 -11.11
CA ALA A 235 -20.71 9.95 -12.09
C ALA A 235 -20.23 10.48 -13.45
N ALA A 236 -20.58 9.75 -14.52
CA ALA A 236 -20.16 10.05 -15.89
C ALA A 236 -21.34 10.61 -16.70
N PHE A 237 -21.09 11.67 -17.46
CA PHE A 237 -22.07 12.37 -18.28
C PHE A 237 -21.58 12.51 -19.71
N SER A 238 -22.51 12.41 -20.66
CA SER A 238 -22.26 12.79 -22.06
C SER A 238 -21.93 14.30 -22.17
N PRO A 239 -21.29 14.76 -23.26
CA PRO A 239 -21.10 16.19 -23.52
C PRO A 239 -22.39 17.03 -23.55
N ALA A 240 -23.55 16.38 -23.76
CA ALA A 240 -24.88 16.99 -23.70
C ALA A 240 -25.53 16.95 -22.29
N GLY A 241 -24.81 16.46 -21.28
CA GLY A 241 -25.26 16.41 -19.88
C GLY A 241 -26.22 15.28 -19.52
N LYS A 242 -26.58 14.37 -20.44
CA LYS A 242 -27.29 13.13 -20.09
C LYS A 242 -26.36 12.22 -19.27
N PHE A 243 -26.88 11.63 -18.19
CA PHE A 243 -26.21 10.61 -17.39
C PHE A 243 -25.82 9.38 -18.23
N LEU A 244 -24.67 8.78 -17.90
CA LEU A 244 -24.16 7.54 -18.51
C LEU A 244 -24.03 6.43 -17.46
N ALA A 245 -23.35 6.70 -16.35
CA ALA A 245 -22.98 5.70 -15.34
C ALA A 245 -22.60 6.35 -14.00
N ALA A 246 -22.58 5.55 -12.93
CA ALA A 246 -22.09 5.94 -11.61
C ALA A 246 -21.41 4.76 -10.90
N ASN A 247 -20.43 5.03 -10.03
CA ASN A 247 -19.94 4.01 -9.08
C ASN A 247 -20.92 3.83 -7.90
N ARG A 248 -20.73 2.78 -7.08
CA ARG A 248 -21.61 2.49 -5.94
C ARG A 248 -21.70 3.66 -4.95
N ALA A 249 -20.58 4.34 -4.67
CA ALA A 249 -20.56 5.49 -3.77
C ALA A 249 -21.38 6.69 -4.28
N ALA A 250 -21.42 6.94 -5.59
CA ALA A 250 -22.31 7.95 -6.18
C ALA A 250 -23.78 7.53 -6.10
N MET A 251 -24.12 6.27 -6.39
CA MET A 251 -25.49 5.75 -6.22
C MET A 251 -26.01 5.93 -4.79
N VAL A 252 -25.16 5.65 -3.78
CA VAL A 252 -25.49 5.86 -2.36
C VAL A 252 -25.66 7.35 -2.03
N GLN A 253 -24.80 8.24 -2.52
CA GLN A 253 -24.91 9.69 -2.24
C GLN A 253 -26.09 10.37 -2.95
N PHE A 254 -26.48 9.90 -4.15
CA PHE A 254 -27.75 10.30 -4.77
C PHE A 254 -28.95 9.69 -4.03
N GLY A 255 -28.81 8.48 -3.47
CA GLY A 255 -29.93 7.70 -2.94
C GLY A 255 -30.77 7.09 -4.07
N MET A 256 -30.12 6.70 -5.16
CA MET A 256 -30.77 6.23 -6.40
C MET A 256 -30.04 5.02 -6.98
N SER A 257 -30.81 4.04 -7.48
CA SER A 257 -30.26 2.92 -8.25
C SER A 257 -29.79 3.36 -9.65
N SER A 258 -28.88 2.58 -10.24
CA SER A 258 -28.41 2.77 -11.62
C SER A 258 -29.56 2.94 -12.63
N ASN A 259 -30.65 2.17 -12.47
CA ASN A 259 -31.80 2.27 -13.37
C ASN A 259 -32.61 3.57 -13.20
N ALA A 260 -32.73 4.10 -11.99
CA ALA A 260 -33.34 5.41 -11.77
C ALA A 260 -32.49 6.53 -12.43
N LEU A 261 -31.17 6.51 -12.20
CA LEU A 261 -30.24 7.54 -12.71
C LEU A 261 -30.20 7.63 -14.25
N LYS A 262 -30.51 6.55 -14.99
CA LYS A 262 -30.51 6.54 -16.48
C LYS A 262 -31.51 7.51 -17.13
N SER A 263 -32.51 7.98 -16.37
CA SER A 263 -33.46 9.03 -16.81
C SER A 263 -32.94 10.47 -16.60
N HIS A 264 -31.91 10.65 -15.78
CA HIS A 264 -31.47 11.96 -15.30
C HIS A 264 -30.40 12.64 -16.19
N THR A 265 -30.24 13.93 -15.95
CA THR A 265 -29.17 14.78 -16.49
C THR A 265 -28.33 15.38 -15.36
N PHE A 266 -27.12 15.83 -15.68
CA PHE A 266 -26.25 16.58 -14.77
C PHE A 266 -27.02 17.70 -14.04
N SER A 267 -27.75 18.53 -14.78
CA SER A 267 -28.51 19.65 -14.21
C SER A 267 -29.61 19.21 -13.25
N SER A 268 -30.24 18.05 -13.50
CA SER A 268 -31.23 17.49 -12.57
C SER A 268 -30.64 16.82 -11.33
N LEU A 269 -29.35 16.45 -11.36
CA LEU A 269 -28.67 15.77 -10.24
C LEU A 269 -27.85 16.73 -9.37
N PHE A 270 -27.32 17.82 -9.94
CA PHE A 270 -26.43 18.80 -9.29
C PHE A 270 -26.98 20.24 -9.25
N GLY A 271 -28.25 20.45 -9.61
CA GLY A 271 -28.96 21.72 -9.46
C GLY A 271 -28.47 22.90 -10.31
N MET A 272 -27.49 22.71 -11.20
CA MET A 272 -26.88 23.78 -12.01
C MET A 272 -26.68 23.37 -13.48
N PRO A 273 -26.69 24.30 -14.45
CA PRO A 273 -26.46 23.96 -15.85
C PRO A 273 -25.02 23.50 -16.11
N LEU A 274 -24.86 22.48 -16.96
CA LEU A 274 -23.54 21.91 -17.32
C LEU A 274 -22.58 22.95 -17.93
N SER A 275 -23.09 23.96 -18.64
CA SER A 275 -22.26 25.06 -19.18
C SER A 275 -21.48 25.77 -18.08
N ALA A 276 -22.11 26.07 -16.94
CA ALA A 276 -21.44 26.75 -15.82
C ALA A 276 -20.37 25.87 -15.16
N LEU A 277 -20.51 24.54 -15.17
CA LEU A 277 -19.44 23.62 -14.76
C LEU A 277 -18.26 23.68 -15.73
N ILE A 278 -18.55 23.61 -17.04
CA ILE A 278 -17.55 23.65 -18.10
C ILE A 278 -16.77 24.99 -18.07
N ASP A 279 -17.46 26.11 -17.91
CA ASP A 279 -16.85 27.44 -17.96
C ASP A 279 -16.04 27.75 -16.69
N HIS A 280 -16.43 27.22 -15.51
CA HIS A 280 -15.56 27.24 -14.33
C HIS A 280 -14.23 26.51 -14.58
N TYR A 281 -14.30 25.28 -15.12
CA TYR A 281 -13.12 24.46 -15.43
C TYR A 281 -12.32 24.92 -16.66
N ARG A 282 -12.79 25.95 -17.39
CA ARG A 282 -12.04 26.67 -18.44
C ARG A 282 -11.35 27.93 -17.95
N THR A 283 -11.91 28.60 -16.94
CA THR A 283 -11.46 29.92 -16.47
C THR A 283 -10.58 29.84 -15.22
N CYS A 284 -10.75 28.82 -14.40
CA CYS A 284 -9.98 28.56 -13.20
C CYS A 284 -9.05 27.34 -13.36
N ASN A 285 -8.00 27.30 -12.52
CA ASN A 285 -7.29 26.05 -12.21
C ASN A 285 -8.31 25.04 -11.60
N PRO A 286 -8.12 23.71 -11.70
CA PRO A 286 -9.15 22.72 -11.37
C PRO A 286 -9.36 22.54 -9.85
N ILE A 287 -9.98 23.55 -9.24
CA ILE A 287 -10.33 23.65 -7.83
C ILE A 287 -11.68 22.94 -7.62
N PRO A 288 -11.88 22.20 -6.51
CA PRO A 288 -13.19 21.62 -6.21
C PRO A 288 -14.28 22.69 -6.00
N LEU A 289 -15.46 22.42 -6.56
CA LEU A 289 -16.68 23.21 -6.40
C LEU A 289 -17.50 22.69 -5.21
N ILE A 290 -18.40 23.51 -4.68
CA ILE A 290 -19.53 23.04 -3.87
C ILE A 290 -20.74 22.95 -4.79
N LEU A 291 -21.34 21.76 -4.90
CA LEU A 291 -22.56 21.49 -5.66
C LEU A 291 -23.68 21.09 -4.71
N CYS A 292 -24.94 21.34 -5.09
CA CYS A 292 -26.10 20.86 -4.35
C CYS A 292 -26.71 19.67 -5.10
N LEU A 293 -26.82 18.52 -4.45
CA LEU A 293 -27.48 17.35 -5.01
C LEU A 293 -29.00 17.56 -5.09
N HIS A 294 -29.66 16.82 -5.98
CA HIS A 294 -31.13 16.79 -6.10
C HIS A 294 -31.88 16.43 -4.79
N ASN A 295 -31.20 15.82 -3.82
CA ASN A 295 -31.73 15.48 -2.50
C ASN A 295 -31.41 16.55 -1.43
N GLY A 296 -30.90 17.71 -1.82
CA GLY A 296 -30.60 18.86 -0.95
C GLY A 296 -29.22 18.80 -0.27
N ASN A 297 -28.52 17.67 -0.33
CA ASN A 297 -27.19 17.54 0.27
C ASN A 297 -26.15 18.35 -0.53
N GLN A 298 -25.31 19.11 0.18
CA GLN A 298 -24.14 19.73 -0.44
C GLN A 298 -23.00 18.73 -0.57
N VAL A 299 -22.27 18.80 -1.68
CA VAL A 299 -21.10 17.97 -1.96
C VAL A 299 -19.95 18.81 -2.49
N THR A 300 -18.74 18.53 -2.02
CA THR A 300 -17.52 19.03 -2.66
C THR A 300 -17.25 18.16 -3.89
N ALA A 301 -17.04 18.77 -5.06
CA ALA A 301 -16.97 18.06 -6.33
C ALA A 301 -15.83 18.54 -7.24
N ARG A 302 -15.19 17.59 -7.93
CA ARG A 302 -14.19 17.81 -8.97
C ARG A 302 -14.73 17.33 -10.32
N ALA A 303 -14.41 18.05 -11.39
CA ALA A 303 -14.75 17.63 -12.75
C ALA A 303 -13.50 17.30 -13.60
N SER A 304 -13.68 16.36 -14.52
CA SER A 304 -12.78 16.10 -15.65
C SER A 304 -13.59 16.20 -16.94
N LEU A 305 -13.26 17.17 -17.80
CA LEU A 305 -14.05 17.50 -19.00
C LEU A 305 -13.74 16.63 -20.23
N GLY A 306 -13.04 15.50 -20.07
CA GLY A 306 -12.65 14.60 -21.15
C GLY A 306 -11.97 15.33 -22.33
N SER A 307 -12.26 14.88 -23.55
CA SER A 307 -11.80 15.56 -24.79
C SER A 307 -12.41 16.95 -25.00
N VAL A 308 -13.57 17.26 -24.38
CA VAL A 308 -14.24 18.58 -24.49
C VAL A 308 -13.40 19.69 -23.86
N GLY A 309 -12.59 19.37 -22.85
CA GLY A 309 -11.60 20.28 -22.27
C GLY A 309 -10.30 20.45 -23.07
N ARG A 310 -10.07 19.67 -24.14
CA ARG A 310 -8.80 19.65 -24.91
C ARG A 310 -8.94 20.06 -26.37
N GLY A 311 -9.71 21.13 -26.60
CA GLY A 311 -9.47 22.06 -27.71
C GLY A 311 -9.69 21.55 -29.14
N ARG A 312 -10.94 21.22 -29.49
CA ARG A 312 -11.42 21.20 -30.90
C ARG A 312 -12.86 21.72 -31.02
N ILE A 313 -13.01 23.04 -31.13
CA ILE A 313 -14.17 23.68 -31.79
C ILE A 313 -13.64 24.82 -32.67
N PHE A 314 -12.95 24.43 -33.74
CA PHE A 314 -12.83 25.18 -34.98
C PHE A 314 -12.82 24.13 -36.10
N ASP A 315 -13.42 24.49 -37.24
CA ASP A 315 -13.83 23.61 -38.35
C ASP A 315 -14.90 22.55 -37.95
N SER A 316 -16.07 22.47 -38.60
CA SER A 316 -16.54 23.23 -39.77
C SER A 316 -18.07 23.24 -39.97
N VAL A 317 -18.75 24.28 -39.47
CA VAL A 317 -19.97 24.90 -40.08
C VAL A 317 -19.96 26.36 -39.64
N GLY A 318 -20.09 27.39 -40.48
CA GLY A 318 -20.13 27.45 -41.94
C GLY A 318 -20.30 28.93 -42.34
N LEU A 319 -19.52 29.45 -43.28
CA LEU A 319 -19.51 30.88 -43.60
C LEU A 319 -20.82 31.33 -44.27
N VAL A 320 -21.64 32.09 -43.56
CA VAL A 320 -22.62 33.00 -44.16
C VAL A 320 -22.32 34.42 -43.68
N LYS A 321 -21.68 35.21 -44.55
CA LYS A 321 -21.71 36.67 -44.41
C LYS A 321 -23.10 37.16 -44.79
N ASN A 322 -23.64 38.10 -44.02
CA ASN A 322 -24.41 39.23 -44.53
C ASN A 322 -24.34 40.39 -43.53
N ASN A 323 -24.59 41.61 -44.03
CA ASN A 323 -24.43 42.86 -43.28
C ASN A 323 -25.74 43.29 -42.58
N CYS A 324 -25.78 44.53 -42.09
CA CYS A 324 -26.89 45.31 -41.50
C CYS A 324 -27.39 44.83 -40.11
N ASP A 325 -27.61 45.69 -39.10
CA ASP A 325 -27.53 47.16 -39.04
C ASP A 325 -27.02 47.70 -37.67
N ALA A 326 -26.86 49.03 -37.56
CA ALA A 326 -26.15 49.69 -36.45
C ALA A 326 -27.03 50.34 -35.36
N ALA A 327 -26.64 50.17 -34.09
CA ALA A 327 -26.96 51.02 -32.94
C ALA A 327 -25.88 50.76 -31.85
N VAL A 328 -24.79 51.52 -31.75
CA VAL A 328 -24.68 52.87 -31.14
C VAL A 328 -25.21 52.90 -29.69
N LEU A 329 -24.31 52.75 -28.70
CA LEU A 329 -24.01 53.78 -27.69
C LEU A 329 -22.87 53.36 -26.71
N GLN A 330 -21.75 54.09 -26.80
CA GLN A 330 -20.85 54.55 -25.71
C GLN A 330 -20.34 53.59 -24.61
N ASN A 331 -19.01 53.34 -24.65
CA ASN A 331 -18.19 53.02 -23.47
C ASN A 331 -18.11 54.22 -22.50
N PRO A 332 -17.89 53.95 -21.20
CA PRO A 332 -17.00 54.77 -20.39
C PRO A 332 -15.89 53.95 -19.69
N THR A 333 -14.64 54.11 -20.15
CA THR A 333 -13.48 54.18 -19.22
C THR A 333 -13.51 55.54 -18.49
N PRO A 334 -12.89 55.73 -17.31
CA PRO A 334 -11.80 54.96 -16.69
C PRO A 334 -12.22 54.36 -15.31
N THR A 335 -11.41 53.68 -14.49
CA THR A 335 -10.05 53.98 -13.99
C THR A 335 -9.34 52.73 -13.46
N ALA A 336 -8.00 52.77 -13.44
CA ALA A 336 -7.19 51.78 -12.74
C ALA A 336 -7.27 52.00 -11.21
N GLN A 337 -7.91 51.08 -10.48
CA GLN A 337 -7.81 51.01 -9.03
C GLN A 337 -7.13 49.71 -8.60
N LYS A 338 -6.14 49.82 -7.71
CA LYS A 338 -5.39 48.69 -7.15
C LYS A 338 -6.21 47.96 -6.10
N ALA A 339 -7.11 47.07 -6.53
CA ALA A 339 -7.78 46.12 -5.64
C ALA A 339 -6.83 44.96 -5.28
N ASN A 340 -6.01 45.16 -4.24
CA ASN A 340 -5.23 44.07 -3.64
C ASN A 340 -6.17 43.08 -2.92
N THR A 341 -6.58 42.01 -3.61
CA THR A 341 -7.46 40.98 -3.02
C THR A 341 -6.80 39.60 -2.99
N THR A 342 -5.66 39.55 -2.29
CA THR A 342 -5.20 38.41 -1.46
C THR A 342 -5.43 36.98 -1.99
N CYS A 343 -4.69 36.61 -3.04
CA CYS A 343 -4.42 35.20 -3.38
C CYS A 343 -3.46 34.56 -2.34
N GLN A 344 -3.88 34.45 -1.08
CA GLN A 344 -2.98 34.16 0.07
C GLN A 344 -3.43 32.99 0.99
N LYS A 345 -4.59 32.36 0.77
CA LYS A 345 -5.13 31.38 1.73
C LYS A 345 -4.52 29.96 1.67
N SER A 346 -3.88 29.55 0.58
CA SER A 346 -3.27 28.21 0.45
C SER A 346 -1.87 28.11 1.08
N HIS A 347 -0.97 29.03 0.75
CA HIS A 347 0.45 28.96 1.11
C HIS A 347 0.73 29.08 2.62
N HIS A 348 -0.24 29.57 3.39
CA HIS A 348 -0.01 29.94 4.80
C HIS A 348 -0.01 28.77 5.79
N LEU A 349 -0.54 27.61 5.39
CA LEU A 349 -0.70 26.39 6.22
C LEU A 349 0.46 25.39 6.10
N SER A 350 1.44 25.66 5.22
CA SER A 350 2.54 24.73 4.94
C SER A 350 3.83 25.48 4.61
N SER A 351 4.24 26.40 5.48
CA SER A 351 5.60 26.96 5.51
C SER A 351 6.41 26.37 6.67
N LEU A 352 7.74 26.47 6.66
CA LEU A 352 8.55 26.06 7.81
C LEU A 352 8.25 26.94 9.03
N LYS A 353 7.89 28.22 8.79
CA LYS A 353 7.36 29.12 9.81
C LYS A 353 6.05 28.62 10.40
N TYR A 354 5.13 28.08 9.60
CA TYR A 354 3.92 27.41 10.11
C TYR A 354 4.30 26.19 10.96
N LEU A 355 5.20 25.32 10.51
CA LEU A 355 5.62 24.15 11.29
C LEU A 355 6.31 24.48 12.61
N ASN A 356 6.79 25.72 12.81
CA ASN A 356 7.28 26.17 14.11
C ASN A 356 6.11 26.38 15.11
N THR A 357 5.79 25.31 15.82
CA THR A 357 4.86 25.27 16.96
C THR A 357 5.56 25.65 18.28
N GLY A 358 6.90 25.72 18.28
CA GLY A 358 7.72 26.10 19.43
C GLY A 358 8.35 24.94 20.21
N ASP A 359 8.27 23.70 19.70
CA ASP A 359 9.11 22.61 20.19
C ASP A 359 10.60 22.83 19.80
N PRO A 360 11.55 22.66 20.74
CA PRO A 360 12.97 22.97 20.51
C PRO A 360 13.70 21.94 19.62
N GLN A 361 13.13 20.77 19.35
CA GLN A 361 13.66 19.81 18.39
C GLN A 361 13.21 20.19 16.97
N VAL A 362 11.91 20.46 16.79
CA VAL A 362 11.32 20.90 15.52
C VAL A 362 11.93 22.23 15.06
N ALA A 363 12.15 23.18 15.97
CA ALA A 363 12.85 24.43 15.66
C ALA A 363 14.28 24.20 15.10
N LYS A 364 15.03 23.23 15.64
CA LYS A 364 16.36 22.86 15.14
C LYS A 364 16.33 22.14 13.79
N ILE A 365 15.25 21.40 13.48
CA ILE A 365 15.03 20.83 12.15
C ILE A 365 14.84 21.96 11.13
N ILE A 366 13.95 22.92 11.43
CA ILE A 366 13.67 24.08 10.60
C ILE A 366 14.93 24.93 10.37
N GLU A 367 15.73 25.18 11.41
CA GLU A 367 16.99 25.92 11.31
C GLU A 367 18.03 25.22 10.41
N LYS A 368 18.13 23.89 10.48
CA LYS A 368 19.01 23.09 9.60
C LYS A 368 18.53 23.10 8.15
N VAL A 369 17.23 22.91 7.94
CA VAL A 369 16.59 22.96 6.62
C VAL A 369 16.82 24.33 5.96
N GLY A 370 16.57 25.43 6.66
CA GLY A 370 16.73 26.78 6.13
C GLY A 370 18.18 27.16 5.75
N LYS A 371 19.19 26.39 6.19
CA LYS A 371 20.59 26.55 5.77
C LYS A 371 20.97 25.72 4.54
N VAL A 372 20.11 24.80 4.11
CA VAL A 372 20.34 23.80 3.05
C VAL A 372 19.37 23.96 1.87
N ILE A 373 18.22 24.61 2.11
CA ILE A 373 17.33 25.11 1.07
C ILE A 373 18.12 25.91 0.01
N ASP A 374 17.71 25.79 -1.26
CA ASP A 374 18.39 26.36 -2.45
C ASP A 374 19.81 25.81 -2.79
N LYS A 375 20.35 24.82 -2.05
CA LYS A 375 21.71 24.29 -2.32
C LYS A 375 21.75 22.99 -3.14
N ASP A 376 20.62 22.55 -3.69
CA ASP A 376 20.46 21.28 -4.43
C ASP A 376 20.94 20.01 -3.69
N ILE A 377 21.15 20.10 -2.38
CA ILE A 377 21.50 18.99 -1.49
C ILE A 377 20.25 18.13 -1.22
N PRO A 378 20.31 16.79 -1.39
CA PRO A 378 19.22 15.89 -1.01
C PRO A 378 18.91 15.94 0.49
N ILE A 379 17.62 15.91 0.84
CA ILE A 379 17.15 15.95 2.23
C ILE A 379 16.47 14.62 2.56
N LEU A 380 16.92 13.94 3.62
CA LEU A 380 16.35 12.70 4.13
C LEU A 380 15.62 12.94 5.45
N ILE A 381 14.31 12.72 5.46
CA ILE A 381 13.41 12.89 6.60
C ILE A 381 13.14 11.52 7.26
N LEU A 382 13.77 11.30 8.41
CA LEU A 382 13.51 10.12 9.25
C LEU A 382 12.38 10.43 10.24
N GLY A 383 11.47 9.49 10.47
CA GLY A 383 10.43 9.64 11.49
C GLY A 383 9.35 8.57 11.43
N GLU A 384 8.73 8.31 12.58
CA GLU A 384 7.64 7.35 12.71
C GLU A 384 6.46 7.66 11.77
N THR A 385 5.68 6.64 11.44
CA THR A 385 4.45 6.77 10.65
C THR A 385 3.50 7.75 11.34
N GLY A 386 2.93 8.69 10.57
CA GLY A 386 2.01 9.71 11.11
C GLY A 386 2.67 10.93 11.78
N THR A 387 4.01 11.05 11.78
CA THR A 387 4.72 12.23 12.35
C THR A 387 4.67 13.51 11.50
N GLY A 388 4.10 13.47 10.28
CA GLY A 388 3.99 14.63 9.39
C GLY A 388 5.15 14.83 8.41
N LYS A 389 5.87 13.76 8.04
CA LYS A 389 7.01 13.79 7.08
C LYS A 389 6.69 14.53 5.78
N GLU A 390 5.53 14.24 5.19
CA GLU A 390 5.02 14.89 3.97
C GLU A 390 4.77 16.39 4.15
N ILE A 391 4.18 16.82 5.27
CA ILE A 391 3.94 18.24 5.56
C ILE A 391 5.27 19.00 5.68
N LEU A 392 6.31 18.37 6.25
CA LEU A 392 7.66 18.93 6.25
C LEU A 392 8.24 19.00 4.83
N ALA A 393 8.05 17.99 3.99
CA ALA A 393 8.51 18.02 2.59
C ALA A 393 7.82 19.13 1.77
N GLN A 394 6.52 19.31 1.92
CA GLN A 394 5.77 20.41 1.31
C GLN A 394 6.25 21.77 1.83
N ALA A 395 6.52 21.90 3.13
CA ALA A 395 7.05 23.13 3.73
C ALA A 395 8.47 23.46 3.26
N ILE A 396 9.34 22.45 3.06
CA ILE A 396 10.66 22.63 2.44
C ILE A 396 10.52 23.16 1.01
N HIS A 397 9.55 22.67 0.23
CA HIS A 397 9.31 23.14 -1.13
C HIS A 397 8.73 24.57 -1.16
N ASN A 398 7.73 24.85 -0.33
CA ASN A 398 7.04 26.14 -0.29
C ASN A 398 7.94 27.30 0.17
N ASP A 399 8.88 27.05 1.08
CA ASP A 399 9.85 28.06 1.53
C ASP A 399 11.09 28.12 0.61
N SER A 400 11.12 27.38 -0.50
CA SER A 400 12.25 27.35 -1.45
C SER A 400 12.04 28.26 -2.67
N PRO A 401 13.11 28.65 -3.39
CA PRO A 401 12.99 29.31 -4.69
C PRO A 401 12.32 28.48 -5.81
N ARG A 402 11.95 27.22 -5.53
CA ARG A 402 11.19 26.35 -6.43
C ARG A 402 9.67 26.35 -6.14
N VAL A 403 9.15 27.23 -5.27
CA VAL A 403 7.71 27.30 -4.91
C VAL A 403 6.75 27.44 -6.11
N ASP A 404 7.15 28.12 -7.19
CA ASP A 404 6.38 28.24 -8.44
C ASP A 404 6.62 27.08 -9.44
N LYS A 405 7.11 25.93 -8.96
CA LYS A 405 7.51 24.76 -9.76
C LYS A 405 6.81 23.49 -9.24
N PRO A 406 6.71 22.40 -10.02
CA PRO A 406 5.97 21.22 -9.56
C PRO A 406 6.60 20.57 -8.32
N PHE A 407 5.83 20.45 -7.26
CA PHE A 407 6.03 19.45 -6.21
C PHE A 407 5.36 18.15 -6.64
N VAL A 408 6.10 17.05 -6.70
CA VAL A 408 5.57 15.72 -7.05
C VAL A 408 5.91 14.74 -5.94
N ALA A 409 4.89 14.34 -5.19
CA ALA A 409 4.97 13.27 -4.20
C ALA A 409 4.81 11.90 -4.86
N VAL A 410 5.61 10.93 -4.41
CA VAL A 410 5.51 9.51 -4.74
C VAL A 410 5.74 8.74 -3.45
N ASN A 411 4.75 7.98 -2.99
CA ASN A 411 4.92 7.05 -1.88
C ASN A 411 5.32 5.69 -2.45
N CYS A 412 6.50 5.18 -2.07
CA CYS A 412 7.05 3.95 -2.63
C CYS A 412 6.32 2.70 -2.13
N ALA A 413 5.69 2.76 -0.95
CA ALA A 413 4.94 1.66 -0.34
C ALA A 413 3.47 1.58 -0.80
N SER A 414 2.95 2.59 -1.52
CA SER A 414 1.55 2.62 -1.97
C SER A 414 1.37 2.37 -3.48
N ILE A 415 2.43 2.00 -4.19
CA ILE A 415 2.39 1.66 -5.62
C ILE A 415 2.96 0.24 -5.76
N PRO A 416 2.24 -0.73 -6.36
CA PRO A 416 2.71 -2.10 -6.52
C PRO A 416 4.10 -2.17 -7.19
N GLU A 417 4.95 -3.11 -6.77
CA GLU A 417 6.32 -3.30 -7.31
C GLU A 417 6.33 -3.43 -8.85
N THR A 418 5.29 -4.06 -9.41
CA THR A 418 5.10 -4.25 -10.85
C THR A 418 4.81 -2.95 -11.63
N LEU A 419 4.35 -1.89 -10.96
CA LEU A 419 3.91 -0.63 -11.58
C LEU A 419 4.78 0.57 -11.24
N ILE A 420 5.41 0.60 -10.06
CA ILE A 420 6.22 1.73 -9.57
C ILE A 420 7.37 2.12 -10.51
N GLU A 421 7.98 1.18 -11.25
CA GLU A 421 8.96 1.51 -12.29
C GLU A 421 8.34 2.35 -13.42
N SER A 422 7.16 1.95 -13.90
CA SER A 422 6.46 2.59 -15.00
C SER A 422 5.88 3.97 -14.64
N GLU A 423 5.47 4.14 -13.38
CA GLU A 423 5.03 5.43 -12.84
C GLU A 423 6.23 6.36 -12.57
N LEU A 424 7.30 5.88 -11.95
CA LEU A 424 8.41 6.71 -11.52
C LEU A 424 9.26 7.21 -12.70
N PHE A 425 9.66 6.31 -13.60
CA PHE A 425 10.54 6.62 -14.74
C PHE A 425 9.78 6.92 -16.04
N GLY A 426 8.53 6.48 -16.16
CA GLY A 426 7.74 6.61 -17.39
C GLY A 426 8.05 5.52 -18.42
N TYR A 427 7.32 5.54 -19.53
CA TYR A 427 7.51 4.58 -20.62
C TYR A 427 7.14 5.17 -21.99
N GLU A 428 7.75 4.67 -23.06
CA GLU A 428 7.36 4.94 -24.46
C GLU A 428 6.40 3.86 -24.99
N ASP A 429 5.80 4.07 -26.17
CA ASP A 429 4.91 3.09 -26.79
C ASP A 429 5.65 1.76 -27.07
N GLY A 430 4.95 0.64 -26.92
CA GLY A 430 5.51 -0.71 -27.08
C GLY A 430 6.48 -1.17 -25.96
N ALA A 431 6.76 -0.35 -24.94
CA ALA A 431 7.73 -0.68 -23.89
C ALA A 431 7.45 -1.99 -23.11
N PHE A 432 6.17 -2.38 -23.00
CA PHE A 432 5.73 -3.65 -22.42
C PHE A 432 4.31 -4.00 -22.90
N THR A 433 3.90 -5.27 -22.73
CA THR A 433 2.55 -5.74 -23.04
C THR A 433 1.51 -5.04 -22.15
N GLY A 434 0.70 -4.15 -22.75
CA GLY A 434 -0.25 -3.29 -22.02
C GLY A 434 0.14 -1.81 -21.94
N ALA A 435 1.32 -1.43 -22.45
CA ALA A 435 1.70 -0.02 -22.58
C ALA A 435 0.69 0.75 -23.46
N LYS A 436 0.34 1.97 -23.04
CA LYS A 436 -0.53 2.88 -23.81
C LYS A 436 0.17 3.35 -25.08
N LYS A 437 -0.58 3.45 -26.20
CA LYS A 437 -0.15 3.90 -27.55
C LYS A 437 0.40 5.34 -27.69
N LYS A 438 0.80 5.96 -26.58
CA LYS A 438 1.42 7.29 -26.48
C LYS A 438 2.48 7.37 -25.36
N GLY A 439 2.84 6.23 -24.75
CA GLY A 439 3.66 6.19 -23.53
C GLY A 439 2.95 6.74 -22.29
N SER A 440 3.74 6.98 -21.24
CA SER A 440 3.36 7.73 -20.04
C SER A 440 4.56 8.52 -19.50
N GLN A 441 4.36 9.78 -19.12
CA GLN A 441 5.40 10.63 -18.55
C GLN A 441 5.61 10.29 -17.06
N GLY A 442 6.80 9.79 -16.71
CA GLY A 442 7.11 9.40 -15.33
C GLY A 442 7.18 10.55 -14.34
N ARG A 443 6.93 10.26 -13.05
CA ARG A 443 6.92 11.24 -11.95
C ARG A 443 8.22 12.05 -11.85
N ILE A 444 9.37 11.42 -12.11
CA ILE A 444 10.69 12.09 -12.20
C ILE A 444 10.69 13.21 -13.25
N LEU A 445 10.05 13.00 -14.40
CA LEU A 445 9.96 14.00 -15.47
C LEU A 445 8.79 14.99 -15.28
N GLN A 446 7.75 14.63 -14.51
CA GLN A 446 6.71 15.56 -14.06
C GLN A 446 7.28 16.60 -13.06
N ALA A 447 8.23 16.19 -12.22
CA ALA A 447 8.87 17.04 -11.21
C ALA A 447 9.93 18.02 -11.77
N ASN A 448 10.22 17.99 -13.08
CA ASN A 448 11.36 18.68 -13.67
C ASN A 448 11.31 20.21 -13.46
N GLY A 449 12.41 20.77 -12.95
CA GLY A 449 12.53 22.17 -12.52
C GLY A 449 12.02 22.44 -11.10
N GLY A 450 11.31 21.49 -10.47
CA GLY A 450 10.74 21.60 -9.14
C GLY A 450 11.37 20.62 -8.14
N THR A 451 10.51 19.97 -7.35
CA THR A 451 10.89 19.12 -6.22
C THR A 451 10.22 17.75 -6.33
N LEU A 452 11.02 16.68 -6.29
CA LEU A 452 10.55 15.30 -6.18
C LEU A 452 10.58 14.87 -4.71
N PHE A 453 9.43 14.48 -4.17
CA PHE A 453 9.31 13.90 -2.84
C PHE A 453 9.07 12.38 -2.94
N LEU A 454 9.95 11.60 -2.33
CA LEU A 454 9.87 10.13 -2.26
C LEU A 454 9.57 9.71 -0.81
N ASP A 455 8.30 9.46 -0.49
CA ASP A 455 7.93 8.91 0.83
C ASP A 455 8.15 7.39 0.87
N GLU A 456 8.44 6.92 2.07
CA GLU A 456 8.89 5.56 2.39
C GLU A 456 9.93 4.99 1.41
N ILE A 457 11.04 5.72 1.20
CA ILE A 457 12.13 5.30 0.33
C ILE A 457 12.75 3.93 0.72
N GLY A 458 12.63 3.53 1.98
CA GLY A 458 13.01 2.19 2.49
C GLY A 458 12.07 1.04 2.05
N ASP A 459 11.02 1.33 1.29
CA ASP A 459 10.14 0.36 0.63
C ASP A 459 10.38 0.31 -0.90
N MET A 460 11.32 1.10 -1.45
CA MET A 460 11.63 1.05 -2.88
C MET A 460 12.34 -0.27 -3.26
N PRO A 461 11.86 -1.02 -4.27
CA PRO A 461 12.51 -2.24 -4.74
C PRO A 461 13.99 -2.07 -5.13
N ILE A 462 14.83 -3.05 -4.77
CA ILE A 462 16.30 -3.01 -4.93
C ILE A 462 16.76 -2.80 -6.39
N SER A 463 15.97 -3.29 -7.35
CA SER A 463 16.15 -3.09 -8.79
C SER A 463 16.04 -1.61 -9.20
N LEU A 464 15.08 -0.90 -8.62
CA LEU A 464 14.75 0.48 -8.96
C LEU A 464 15.66 1.48 -8.25
N GLN A 465 16.18 1.12 -7.07
CA GLN A 465 17.22 1.88 -6.38
C GLN A 465 18.44 2.13 -7.28
N ALA A 466 18.83 1.16 -8.12
CA ALA A 466 19.92 1.31 -9.08
C ALA A 466 19.59 2.29 -10.22
N ARG A 467 18.34 2.33 -10.70
CA ARG A 467 17.88 3.31 -11.70
C ARG A 467 17.76 4.71 -11.11
N LEU A 468 17.21 4.83 -9.91
CA LEU A 468 17.12 6.11 -9.18
C LEU A 468 18.51 6.68 -8.94
N LEU A 469 19.49 5.86 -8.55
CA LEU A 469 20.87 6.29 -8.37
C LEU A 469 21.45 6.96 -9.63
N ARG A 470 21.23 6.39 -10.82
CA ARG A 470 21.65 7.01 -12.09
C ARG A 470 20.97 8.36 -12.31
N VAL A 471 19.66 8.46 -12.08
CA VAL A 471 18.94 9.76 -12.19
C VAL A 471 19.53 10.81 -11.24
N LEU A 472 19.86 10.41 -10.01
CA LEU A 472 20.47 11.29 -9.01
C LEU A 472 21.92 11.66 -9.35
N GLN A 473 22.68 10.77 -9.98
CA GLN A 473 24.09 10.96 -10.37
C GLN A 473 24.24 11.76 -11.66
N GLU A 474 23.63 11.28 -12.74
CA GLU A 474 23.79 11.75 -14.12
C GLU A 474 22.85 12.93 -14.46
N ARG A 475 21.84 13.20 -13.62
CA ARG A 475 20.77 14.20 -13.85
C ARG A 475 19.99 13.98 -15.15
N VAL A 476 19.87 12.73 -15.60
CA VAL A 476 19.03 12.32 -16.73
C VAL A 476 18.06 11.20 -16.33
N VAL A 477 16.91 11.12 -16.99
CA VAL A 477 15.96 10.01 -16.87
C VAL A 477 15.74 9.36 -18.24
N THR A 478 15.75 8.03 -18.27
CA THR A 478 15.47 7.24 -19.47
C THR A 478 14.17 6.45 -19.22
N PRO A 479 13.06 6.75 -19.95
CA PRO A 479 11.81 5.99 -19.85
C PRO A 479 11.99 4.51 -20.23
N LEU A 480 11.12 3.63 -19.73
CA LEU A 480 11.03 2.24 -20.20
C LEU A 480 10.78 2.19 -21.72
N GLY A 481 11.42 1.24 -22.41
CA GLY A 481 11.38 1.09 -23.86
C GLY A 481 12.19 2.14 -24.64
N SER A 482 12.52 3.28 -24.03
CA SER A 482 13.27 4.36 -24.68
C SER A 482 14.78 4.14 -24.61
N GLN A 483 15.49 4.58 -25.66
CA GLN A 483 16.95 4.81 -25.64
C GLN A 483 17.29 6.30 -25.41
N LYS A 484 16.28 7.16 -25.24
CA LYS A 484 16.45 8.61 -25.12
C LYS A 484 16.53 9.03 -23.66
N SER A 485 17.73 9.34 -23.20
CA SER A 485 17.94 10.02 -21.91
C SER A 485 17.49 11.48 -21.99
N ILE A 486 16.70 11.91 -21.00
CA ILE A 486 16.10 13.25 -20.91
C ILE A 486 16.66 13.97 -19.68
N PRO A 487 17.27 15.17 -19.79
CA PRO A 487 17.83 15.87 -18.64
C PRO A 487 16.76 16.37 -17.68
N VAL A 488 17.01 16.21 -16.37
CA VAL A 488 16.10 16.57 -15.28
C VAL A 488 16.80 17.33 -14.16
N ASN A 489 16.29 18.52 -13.83
CA ASN A 489 16.74 19.34 -12.72
C ASN A 489 15.76 19.23 -11.54
N LEU A 490 16.14 18.50 -10.50
CA LEU A 490 15.28 18.16 -9.36
C LEU A 490 15.94 18.52 -8.03
N GLN A 491 15.22 19.20 -7.15
CA GLN A 491 15.46 19.05 -5.72
C GLN A 491 14.86 17.72 -5.28
N VAL A 492 15.56 16.94 -4.45
CA VAL A 492 15.09 15.62 -4.00
C VAL A 492 14.96 15.61 -2.48
N ILE A 493 13.74 15.28 -2.03
CA ILE A 493 13.42 15.05 -0.63
C ILE A 493 12.97 13.59 -0.53
N CYS A 494 13.55 12.85 0.40
CA CYS A 494 13.15 11.47 0.70
C CYS A 494 12.67 11.39 2.14
N ALA A 495 11.73 10.50 2.43
CA ALA A 495 11.27 10.22 3.78
C ALA A 495 11.22 8.71 4.04
N THR A 496 11.44 8.29 5.29
CA THR A 496 11.07 6.93 5.72
C THR A 496 10.93 6.78 7.24
N HIS A 497 10.19 5.77 7.68
CA HIS A 497 10.21 5.23 9.06
C HIS A 497 11.31 4.19 9.32
N ARG A 498 11.92 3.59 8.28
CA ARG A 498 12.85 2.46 8.42
C ARG A 498 14.29 2.88 8.72
N ASN A 499 15.03 2.02 9.42
CA ASN A 499 16.48 2.17 9.55
C ASN A 499 17.17 1.64 8.28
N LEU A 500 17.52 2.56 7.37
CA LEU A 500 18.20 2.23 6.11
C LEU A 500 19.54 1.50 6.33
N ARG A 501 20.22 1.65 7.48
CA ARG A 501 21.48 0.93 7.76
C ARG A 501 21.26 -0.57 7.97
N ASP A 502 20.16 -0.94 8.63
CA ASP A 502 19.81 -2.34 8.85
C ASP A 502 19.30 -2.97 7.53
N GLN A 503 18.67 -2.18 6.67
CA GLN A 503 18.33 -2.60 5.31
C GLN A 503 19.55 -2.77 4.39
N ILE A 504 20.61 -1.97 4.54
CA ILE A 504 21.90 -2.21 3.87
C ILE A 504 22.53 -3.50 4.38
N ALA A 505 22.58 -3.70 5.70
CA ALA A 505 23.15 -4.90 6.31
C ALA A 505 22.40 -6.20 5.93
N THR A 506 21.12 -6.11 5.56
CA THR A 506 20.30 -7.22 5.07
C THR A 506 20.13 -7.27 3.54
N GLY A 507 20.81 -6.40 2.79
CA GLY A 507 20.78 -6.38 1.32
C GLY A 507 19.52 -5.79 0.66
N HIS A 508 18.57 -5.28 1.44
CA HIS A 508 17.33 -4.67 0.95
C HIS A 508 17.49 -3.21 0.50
N PHE A 509 18.57 -2.54 0.89
CA PHE A 509 18.86 -1.18 0.44
C PHE A 509 20.31 -1.02 -0.01
N ARG A 510 20.55 -0.30 -1.11
CA ARG A 510 21.89 -0.10 -1.66
C ARG A 510 22.67 0.96 -0.87
N GLU A 511 23.89 0.63 -0.51
CA GLU A 511 24.82 1.53 0.18
C GLU A 511 25.17 2.78 -0.67
N ASP A 512 25.34 2.63 -1.98
CA ASP A 512 25.65 3.74 -2.89
C ASP A 512 24.49 4.74 -3.04
N LEU A 513 23.23 4.26 -3.09
CA LEU A 513 22.05 5.11 -3.02
C LEU A 513 21.92 5.79 -1.66
N TYR A 514 22.18 5.07 -0.55
CA TYR A 514 22.16 5.66 0.79
C TYR A 514 23.11 6.84 0.89
N TYR A 515 24.38 6.69 0.51
CA TYR A 515 25.33 7.80 0.53
C TYR A 515 24.98 8.93 -0.45
N ARG A 516 24.28 8.66 -1.57
CA ARG A 516 23.78 9.72 -2.47
C ARG A 516 22.59 10.49 -1.89
N LEU A 517 21.75 9.86 -1.06
CA LEU A 517 20.59 10.48 -0.40
C LEU A 517 20.93 11.11 0.96
N HIS A 518 22.00 10.69 1.62
CA HIS A 518 22.45 11.15 2.93
C HIS A 518 23.16 12.53 2.87
N GLY A 519 22.50 13.52 2.27
CA GLY A 519 22.92 14.93 2.26
C GLY A 519 22.64 15.60 3.61
N LEU A 520 21.45 16.22 3.74
CA LEU A 520 20.93 16.65 5.04
C LEU A 520 19.99 15.57 5.59
N VAL A 521 20.37 14.93 6.69
CA VAL A 521 19.46 14.06 7.45
C VAL A 521 18.79 14.86 8.58
N VAL A 522 17.47 14.82 8.63
CA VAL A 522 16.64 15.35 9.73
C VAL A 522 15.78 14.23 10.29
N ARG A 523 15.61 14.18 11.61
CA ARG A 523 14.70 13.24 12.29
C ARG A 523 13.57 14.02 12.95
N ILE A 524 12.34 13.78 12.55
CA ILE A 524 11.15 14.30 13.24
C ILE A 524 10.95 13.45 14.51
N PRO A 525 10.83 14.06 15.70
CA PRO A 525 10.51 13.34 16.94
C PRO A 525 9.07 12.82 16.91
N ALA A 526 8.80 11.75 17.67
CA ALA A 526 7.44 11.26 17.86
C ALA A 526 6.59 12.26 18.66
N LEU A 527 5.26 12.19 18.56
CA LEU A 527 4.36 13.15 19.21
C LEU A 527 4.53 13.17 20.75
N ARG A 528 4.73 11.99 21.35
CA ARG A 528 5.06 11.79 22.77
C ARG A 528 6.43 12.37 23.21
N GLU A 529 7.29 12.72 22.26
CA GLU A 529 8.65 13.27 22.50
C GLU A 529 8.70 14.80 22.37
N ARG A 530 7.56 15.45 22.07
CA ARG A 530 7.46 16.89 21.77
C ARG A 530 6.79 17.68 22.89
N THR A 531 7.22 18.93 23.08
CA THR A 531 6.67 19.83 24.13
C THR A 531 5.56 20.76 23.64
N ASP A 532 5.02 20.57 22.44
CA ASP A 532 4.14 21.51 21.75
C ASP A 532 2.71 20.99 21.47
N LEU A 533 2.36 19.81 21.97
CA LEU A 533 1.08 19.12 21.79
C LEU A 533 -0.15 20.04 21.91
N GLN A 534 -0.24 20.89 22.92
CA GLN A 534 -1.37 21.81 23.11
C GLN A 534 -1.57 22.78 21.93
N LYS A 535 -0.48 23.26 21.33
CA LYS A 535 -0.53 24.15 20.15
C LYS A 535 -0.79 23.40 18.85
N ILE A 536 -0.40 22.12 18.78
CA ILE A 536 -0.81 21.23 17.69
C ILE A 536 -2.33 21.01 17.75
N ILE A 537 -2.86 20.65 18.93
CA ILE A 537 -4.30 20.47 19.18
C ILE A 537 -5.08 21.72 18.78
N GLN A 538 -4.67 22.90 19.28
CA GLN A 538 -5.30 24.18 18.94
C GLN A 538 -5.36 24.39 17.42
N ARG A 539 -4.25 24.20 16.70
CA ARG A 539 -4.20 24.41 15.25
C ARG A 539 -4.95 23.37 14.44
N ILE A 540 -5.04 22.13 14.92
CA ILE A 540 -5.90 21.11 14.28
C ILE A 540 -7.36 21.54 14.41
N LEU A 541 -7.81 21.98 15.60
CA LEU A 541 -9.17 22.47 15.81
C LEU A 541 -9.44 23.75 15.00
N GLU A 542 -8.51 24.70 14.94
CA GLU A 542 -8.60 25.92 14.10
C GLU A 542 -8.70 25.62 12.59
N ASN A 543 -8.20 24.47 12.12
CA ASN A 543 -8.27 24.05 10.72
C ASN A 543 -9.50 23.16 10.41
N GLU A 544 -9.88 22.27 11.33
CA GLU A 544 -10.89 21.20 11.10
C GLU A 544 -12.30 21.60 11.56
N SER A 545 -12.44 22.51 12.53
CA SER A 545 -13.75 22.88 13.09
C SER A 545 -14.38 24.07 12.36
N HIS A 546 -15.69 24.00 12.14
CA HIS A 546 -16.48 25.16 11.69
C HIS A 546 -16.74 26.19 12.80
N ASN A 547 -16.55 25.80 14.07
CA ASN A 547 -16.66 26.67 15.25
C ASN A 547 -15.26 26.92 15.85
N PRO A 548 -14.60 28.06 15.56
CA PRO A 548 -13.24 28.36 16.02
C PRO A 548 -13.13 28.65 17.54
N ARG A 549 -14.19 28.41 18.32
CA ARG A 549 -14.17 28.49 19.78
C ARG A 549 -14.00 27.14 20.47
N ILE A 550 -14.14 26.02 19.76
CA ILE A 550 -14.03 24.67 20.34
C ILE A 550 -12.67 24.51 21.05
N ARG A 551 -12.72 24.15 22.33
CA ARG A 551 -11.57 23.84 23.18
C ARG A 551 -11.63 22.38 23.62
N VAL A 552 -10.54 21.89 24.18
CA VAL A 552 -10.51 20.57 24.86
C VAL A 552 -10.58 20.78 26.36
N SER A 553 -11.37 19.99 27.07
CA SER A 553 -11.50 20.08 28.54
C SER A 553 -10.15 19.85 29.22
N ALA A 554 -9.98 20.39 30.44
CA ALA A 554 -8.73 20.24 31.18
C ALA A 554 -8.38 18.77 31.50
N GLU A 555 -9.39 17.91 31.64
CA GLU A 555 -9.19 16.47 31.88
C GLU A 555 -8.74 15.73 30.62
N VAL A 556 -9.40 15.98 29.49
CA VAL A 556 -9.05 15.37 28.20
C VAL A 556 -7.67 15.88 27.73
N MET A 557 -7.34 17.16 27.96
CA MET A 557 -5.99 17.69 27.73
C MET A 557 -4.92 16.97 28.56
N LYS A 558 -5.22 16.64 29.84
CA LYS A 558 -4.33 15.85 30.69
C LYS A 558 -4.16 14.43 30.15
N ALA A 559 -5.26 13.80 29.70
CA ALA A 559 -5.24 12.47 29.08
C ALA A 559 -4.39 12.43 27.81
N PHE A 560 -4.61 13.37 26.89
CA PHE A 560 -3.82 13.55 25.67
C PHE A 560 -2.33 13.77 25.96
N THR A 561 -1.98 14.49 27.03
CA THR A 561 -0.59 14.72 27.45
C THR A 561 0.07 13.45 28.02
N THR A 562 -0.71 12.52 28.59
CA THR A 562 -0.21 11.21 29.07
C THR A 562 -0.23 10.09 28.03
N HIS A 563 -0.78 10.33 26.85
CA HIS A 563 -1.00 9.27 25.86
C HIS A 563 0.25 8.95 25.03
N ALA A 564 0.42 7.68 24.63
CA ALA A 564 1.60 7.22 23.90
C ALA A 564 1.62 7.64 22.41
N TRP A 565 0.43 7.90 21.84
CA TRP A 565 0.22 8.30 20.44
C TRP A 565 0.93 7.40 19.41
N PRO A 566 0.63 6.08 19.36
CA PRO A 566 1.22 5.17 18.38
C PRO A 566 1.03 5.60 16.92
N GLY A 567 -0.13 6.19 16.57
CA GLY A 567 -0.37 6.77 15.24
C GLY A 567 0.05 8.24 15.09
N ASN A 568 0.79 8.78 16.07
CA ASN A 568 1.35 10.13 16.08
C ASN A 568 0.29 11.22 15.74
N ILE A 569 0.63 12.21 14.90
CA ILE A 569 -0.27 13.33 14.55
C ILE A 569 -1.49 12.83 13.78
N ARG A 570 -1.36 11.76 12.98
CA ARG A 570 -2.50 11.18 12.23
C ARG A 570 -3.60 10.64 13.16
N GLN A 571 -3.22 9.96 14.25
CA GLN A 571 -4.18 9.52 15.28
C GLN A 571 -4.82 10.72 16.00
N LEU A 572 -4.01 11.72 16.37
CA LEU A 572 -4.51 12.94 17.01
C LEU A 572 -5.51 13.70 16.11
N THR A 573 -5.21 13.91 14.83
CA THR A 573 -6.12 14.59 13.89
C THR A 573 -7.43 13.83 13.73
N ASN A 574 -7.40 12.50 13.60
CA ASN A 574 -8.62 11.70 13.48
C ASN A 574 -9.50 11.82 14.73
N ILE A 575 -8.92 11.73 15.94
CA ILE A 575 -9.66 11.84 17.21
C ILE A 575 -10.23 13.26 17.39
N LEU A 576 -9.43 14.31 17.19
CA LEU A 576 -9.88 15.70 17.29
C LEU A 576 -10.98 16.03 16.27
N ARG A 577 -10.87 15.52 15.04
CA ARG A 577 -11.89 15.66 14.01
C ARG A 577 -13.22 15.03 14.44
N THR A 578 -13.21 13.76 14.84
CA THR A 578 -14.44 13.09 15.31
C THR A 578 -15.02 13.83 16.51
N ALA A 579 -14.20 14.20 17.49
CA ALA A 579 -14.64 14.95 18.66
C ALA A 579 -15.23 16.32 18.30
N SER A 580 -14.65 17.05 17.34
CA SER A 580 -15.18 18.34 16.89
C SER A 580 -16.53 18.24 16.17
N VAL A 581 -16.89 17.06 15.67
CA VAL A 581 -18.24 16.76 15.14
C VAL A 581 -19.18 16.36 16.28
N MET A 582 -18.76 15.44 17.17
CA MET A 582 -19.57 14.96 18.30
C MET A 582 -19.81 16.01 19.41
N THR A 583 -19.28 17.23 19.27
CA THR A 583 -19.45 18.33 20.23
C THR A 583 -20.68 19.21 19.92
N ASP A 584 -21.30 19.08 18.74
CA ASP A 584 -22.48 19.85 18.29
C ASP A 584 -22.42 21.36 18.60
N GLU A 585 -23.30 21.88 19.47
CA GLU A 585 -23.36 23.30 19.85
C GLU A 585 -22.38 23.69 20.97
N ALA A 586 -21.73 22.74 21.64
CA ALA A 586 -20.85 23.03 22.77
C ALA A 586 -19.52 23.69 22.35
N GLU A 587 -18.95 24.51 23.24
CA GLU A 587 -17.63 25.11 23.01
C GLU A 587 -16.46 24.26 23.58
N THR A 588 -16.75 23.06 24.11
CA THR A 588 -15.74 22.18 24.77
C THR A 588 -15.91 20.71 24.39
N ILE A 589 -14.82 20.08 23.94
CA ILE A 589 -14.65 18.62 23.80
C ILE A 589 -14.46 18.02 25.20
N GLU A 590 -15.41 17.18 25.59
CA GLU A 590 -15.37 16.38 26.82
C GLU A 590 -15.23 14.89 26.52
N TRP A 591 -15.29 14.04 27.55
CA TRP A 591 -15.04 12.60 27.42
C TRP A 591 -16.00 11.90 26.46
N ASP A 592 -17.28 12.25 26.52
CA ASP A 592 -18.36 11.62 25.76
C ASP A 592 -18.32 11.98 24.26
N HIS A 593 -17.47 12.93 23.86
CA HIS A 593 -17.25 13.30 22.45
C HIS A 593 -16.08 12.51 21.81
N LEU A 594 -15.33 11.73 22.58
CA LEU A 594 -14.17 10.98 22.10
C LEU A 594 -14.58 9.59 21.57
N PRO A 595 -13.92 9.06 20.53
CA PRO A 595 -14.20 7.70 20.04
C PRO A 595 -13.92 6.62 21.09
N ASP A 596 -14.78 5.60 21.17
CA ASP A 596 -14.64 4.48 22.10
C ASP A 596 -13.26 3.79 22.02
N ASP A 597 -12.71 3.61 20.81
CA ASP A 597 -11.36 3.05 20.60
C ASP A 597 -10.28 3.77 21.44
N PHE A 598 -10.36 5.11 21.53
CA PHE A 598 -9.42 5.91 22.33
C PHE A 598 -9.74 5.82 23.82
N LEU A 599 -11.04 5.79 24.19
CA LEU A 599 -11.46 5.61 25.57
C LEU A 599 -10.97 4.26 26.11
N ASP A 600 -11.02 3.19 25.31
CA ASP A 600 -10.57 1.85 25.69
C ASP A 600 -9.04 1.70 25.67
N GLU A 601 -8.32 2.29 24.69
CA GLU A 601 -6.84 2.41 24.75
C GLU A 601 -6.40 3.08 26.06
N TRP A 602 -7.07 4.19 26.44
CA TRP A 602 -6.78 4.93 27.67
C TRP A 602 -7.24 4.21 28.96
N ARG A 603 -8.36 3.48 28.92
CA ARG A 603 -8.84 2.63 30.05
C ARG A 603 -7.86 1.47 30.30
N ALA A 604 -7.37 0.80 29.25
CA ALA A 604 -6.38 -0.27 29.36
C ALA A 604 -5.08 0.24 30.00
N LEU A 605 -4.54 1.36 29.51
CA LEU A 605 -3.36 2.03 30.10
C LEU A 605 -3.55 2.43 31.57
N ARG A 606 -4.80 2.64 32.03
CA ARG A 606 -5.13 2.87 33.45
C ARG A 606 -5.33 1.59 34.28
N LEU A 607 -5.65 0.47 33.66
CA LEU A 607 -5.78 -0.84 34.33
C LEU A 607 -4.38 -1.43 34.62
N ASP A 608 -3.47 -1.36 33.66
CA ASP A 608 -2.06 -1.75 33.87
C ASP A 608 -1.39 -0.89 34.97
N ASN A 609 -1.63 0.42 34.95
CA ASN A 609 -1.18 1.33 36.02
C ASN A 609 -1.92 1.15 37.37
N LYS A 610 -2.95 0.30 37.45
CA LYS A 610 -3.55 -0.13 38.73
C LYS A 610 -3.03 -1.47 39.23
N LEU A 611 -2.35 -2.26 38.39
CA LEU A 611 -1.68 -3.50 38.78
C LEU A 611 -0.30 -3.29 39.42
N SER A 612 0.13 -2.04 39.55
CA SER A 612 1.17 -1.59 40.48
C SER A 612 0.71 -0.28 41.14
N PRO A 613 0.42 -0.28 42.46
CA PRO A 613 1.46 -0.60 43.45
C PRO A 613 1.06 -1.68 44.48
N VAL A 614 2.08 -2.41 44.96
CA VAL A 614 1.97 -3.16 46.22
C VAL A 614 2.28 -2.20 47.37
N GLU A 615 1.25 -1.58 47.94
CA GLU A 615 1.40 -0.83 49.19
C GLU A 615 1.69 -1.79 50.36
N GLN A 616 2.68 -1.46 51.17
CA GLN A 616 3.03 -2.22 52.37
C GLN A 616 2.02 -1.96 53.49
N VAL A 617 0.89 -2.66 53.46
CA VAL A 617 -0.08 -2.64 54.57
C VAL A 617 0.58 -3.25 55.82
N GLN A 618 0.98 -2.39 56.75
CA GLN A 618 1.44 -2.80 58.07
C GLN A 618 0.27 -3.38 58.87
N VAL A 619 0.19 -4.71 58.94
CA VAL A 619 -0.74 -5.39 59.85
C VAL A 619 -0.25 -5.19 61.28
N GLN A 620 -0.87 -4.27 62.01
CA GLN A 620 -0.71 -4.18 63.46
C GLN A 620 -1.35 -5.41 64.12
N VAL A 621 -0.63 -6.04 65.03
CA VAL A 621 -1.10 -7.23 65.77
C VAL A 621 -1.51 -6.81 67.19
N PRO A 622 -2.80 -6.93 67.56
CA PRO A 622 -3.23 -6.81 68.95
C PRO A 622 -2.70 -7.99 69.79
N PRO A 623 -2.36 -7.79 71.07
CA PRO A 623 -1.71 -8.82 71.88
C PRO A 623 -2.70 -9.73 72.61
N GLU A 624 -2.48 -11.05 72.56
CA GLU A 624 -3.05 -11.99 73.53
C GLU A 624 -1.95 -12.83 74.22
N THR A 625 -1.86 -12.61 75.54
CA THR A 625 -1.38 -13.52 76.60
C THR A 625 -0.20 -14.46 76.31
N ASP A 626 0.98 -13.99 76.71
CA ASP A 626 2.16 -14.79 77.06
C ASP A 626 1.94 -15.51 78.41
N ASP A 627 2.01 -16.85 78.43
CA ASP A 627 2.12 -17.65 79.66
C ASP A 627 3.33 -18.60 79.59
N ARG A 628 4.04 -18.76 80.70
CA ARG A 628 5.49 -19.09 80.78
C ARG A 628 5.76 -20.31 81.70
N PRO A 629 7.02 -20.78 81.94
CA PRO A 629 8.34 -20.41 81.37
C PRO A 629 9.01 -21.65 80.68
N SER A 630 10.32 -21.82 80.41
CA SER A 630 11.62 -21.15 80.68
C SER A 630 12.65 -21.59 79.58
N ARG A 631 13.96 -21.27 79.52
CA ARG A 631 14.93 -20.53 80.37
C ARG A 631 16.18 -20.10 79.54
N THR A 632 16.94 -19.12 80.01
CA THR A 632 18.40 -18.88 79.78
C THR A 632 19.06 -19.17 78.42
N THR A 633 19.17 -18.10 77.60
CA THR A 633 20.44 -17.52 77.09
C THR A 633 21.55 -18.36 76.41
N LEU A 634 21.74 -18.11 75.09
CA LEU A 634 22.97 -17.60 74.40
C LEU A 634 24.34 -18.36 74.48
N PRO A 635 25.30 -18.18 73.53
CA PRO A 635 25.19 -17.87 72.09
C PRO A 635 26.22 -18.61 71.16
N VAL A 636 26.31 -18.19 69.89
CA VAL A 636 27.43 -18.35 68.89
C VAL A 636 27.69 -19.74 68.26
N THR A 637 27.51 -19.86 66.93
CA THR A 637 28.59 -20.04 65.91
C THR A 637 28.05 -20.29 64.49
N ASN A 638 28.89 -20.08 63.47
CA ASN A 638 28.59 -20.33 62.05
C ASN A 638 28.72 -21.81 61.67
N THR A 639 27.79 -22.33 60.85
CA THR A 639 28.12 -23.31 59.78
C THR A 639 27.05 -23.38 58.70
N ARG A 640 27.48 -23.62 57.45
CA ARG A 640 26.63 -24.17 56.35
C ARG A 640 26.52 -25.70 56.55
N PRO A 641 25.44 -26.38 56.08
CA PRO A 641 25.49 -26.94 54.70
C PRO A 641 24.15 -27.14 53.95
N GLN A 642 24.28 -27.24 52.62
CA GLN A 642 23.63 -28.15 51.65
C GLN A 642 22.09 -28.29 51.45
N PHE A 643 21.78 -28.43 50.15
CA PHE A 643 20.60 -28.99 49.49
C PHE A 643 19.84 -30.15 50.19
N SER A 644 18.51 -30.22 50.01
CA SER A 644 17.81 -31.23 49.17
C SER A 644 16.27 -31.02 49.19
N VAL A 645 15.54 -31.01 48.05
CA VAL A 645 14.87 -32.10 47.28
C VAL A 645 13.42 -32.43 47.72
N ARG A 646 12.51 -32.45 46.71
CA ARG A 646 11.13 -33.01 46.66
C ARG A 646 10.03 -32.41 47.57
N SER A 647 8.97 -31.93 46.91
CA SER A 647 7.60 -31.95 47.43
C SER A 647 6.86 -33.23 46.98
N ASN A 648 5.80 -33.62 47.69
CA ASN A 648 4.99 -34.80 47.43
C ASN A 648 3.48 -34.49 47.59
N PHE A 649 2.65 -35.04 46.69
CA PHE A 649 1.26 -35.49 46.90
C PHE A 649 0.31 -34.68 47.81
N SER A 650 -0.64 -33.92 47.25
CA SER A 650 -2.08 -34.34 47.05
C SER A 650 -3.03 -33.76 48.15
N VAL A 651 -4.36 -33.63 48.00
CA VAL A 651 -5.41 -34.69 47.90
C VAL A 651 -6.79 -34.12 47.46
N GLN A 652 -7.47 -34.76 46.48
CA GLN A 652 -8.95 -34.79 46.21
C GLN A 652 -9.68 -33.46 45.84
N ASN A 653 -10.89 -33.46 45.23
CA ASN A 653 -11.98 -34.47 45.25
C ASN A 653 -12.70 -34.72 43.89
N LYS A 654 -13.61 -35.71 43.85
CA LYS A 654 -14.25 -36.31 42.64
C LYS A 654 -15.63 -35.74 42.31
N ILE A 655 -16.13 -36.01 41.09
CA ILE A 655 -17.41 -36.73 40.84
C ILE A 655 -17.54 -37.21 39.37
N ALA A 656 -18.12 -38.41 39.19
CA ALA A 656 -18.74 -39.05 38.00
C ALA A 656 -18.02 -39.13 36.61
N ALA A 657 -18.19 -40.32 36.01
CA ALA A 657 -18.08 -40.68 34.58
C ALA A 657 -19.22 -41.72 34.31
N PRO A 658 -19.43 -42.39 33.13
CA PRO A 658 -18.46 -42.98 32.18
C PRO A 658 -18.71 -42.49 30.72
N VAL A 659 -18.48 -43.14 29.56
CA VAL A 659 -18.16 -44.54 29.15
C VAL A 659 -17.38 -44.61 27.82
N HIS A 660 -16.83 -45.80 27.54
CA HIS A 660 -16.43 -46.40 26.24
C HIS A 660 -15.23 -45.85 25.44
N SER A 661 -14.36 -46.82 25.12
CA SER A 661 -13.07 -46.75 24.44
C SER A 661 -13.13 -47.27 22.99
N ASN A 662 -12.18 -46.89 22.12
CA ASN A 662 -11.12 -47.83 21.67
C ASN A 662 -10.16 -47.27 20.60
N ALA A 663 -8.94 -47.86 20.59
CA ALA A 663 -7.97 -47.91 19.49
C ALA A 663 -7.25 -46.59 19.09
N PRO A 664 -6.20 -46.64 18.24
CA PRO A 664 -4.92 -47.30 18.57
C PRO A 664 -3.68 -46.41 18.28
N ALA A 665 -2.48 -46.85 18.69
CA ALA A 665 -1.22 -46.13 18.47
C ALA A 665 -0.27 -46.85 17.49
N PHE A 666 0.45 -46.10 16.66
CA PHE A 666 1.62 -46.54 15.87
C PHE A 666 2.48 -45.32 15.41
N PRO A 667 3.71 -45.45 14.83
CA PRO A 667 4.89 -44.96 15.53
C PRO A 667 5.68 -43.83 14.82
N ALA A 668 6.75 -43.39 15.49
CA ALA A 668 7.54 -42.21 15.12
C ALA A 668 8.68 -42.42 14.09
N ARG A 669 9.04 -41.31 13.43
CA ARG A 669 10.35 -40.96 12.86
C ARG A 669 10.59 -39.46 13.20
N SER A 670 11.79 -38.92 13.37
CA SER A 670 13.16 -39.45 13.23
C SER A 670 14.17 -38.57 14.00
N LYS A 671 15.31 -39.13 14.42
CA LYS A 671 16.55 -38.37 14.70
C LYS A 671 17.30 -38.13 13.37
N PRO A 672 18.15 -37.09 13.25
CA PRO A 672 19.54 -37.14 13.74
C PRO A 672 19.93 -35.99 14.69
N SER A 673 21.17 -36.01 15.12
CA SER A 673 21.87 -35.09 16.04
C SER A 673 23.37 -35.11 15.68
N PRO A 674 24.27 -34.39 16.38
CA PRO A 674 24.27 -33.00 16.84
C PRO A 674 25.53 -32.26 16.31
N PHE A 675 25.82 -31.04 16.78
CA PHE A 675 27.15 -30.69 17.32
C PHE A 675 27.07 -29.44 18.21
N GLU A 676 27.71 -29.48 19.38
CA GLU A 676 27.86 -28.33 20.30
C GLU A 676 29.17 -27.56 20.02
N VAL A 677 29.22 -26.27 20.37
CA VAL A 677 30.20 -25.75 21.35
C VAL A 677 29.50 -24.71 22.23
N GLN A 678 29.90 -24.63 23.50
CA GLN A 678 29.28 -23.83 24.56
C GLN A 678 29.87 -22.42 24.67
N VAL A 679 29.13 -21.49 25.29
CA VAL A 679 29.68 -20.24 25.85
C VAL A 679 29.38 -20.20 27.35
N HIS A 680 30.40 -19.99 28.18
CA HIS A 680 30.28 -20.08 29.64
C HIS A 680 30.28 -18.69 30.32
N HIS A 681 29.44 -18.54 31.35
CA HIS A 681 29.27 -17.31 32.14
C HIS A 681 30.53 -16.81 32.88
N ARG A 682 30.60 -15.48 33.14
CA ARG A 682 30.46 -14.93 34.51
C ARG A 682 30.18 -13.42 34.61
N GLN A 683 29.68 -13.02 35.78
CA GLN A 683 29.33 -11.65 36.20
C GLN A 683 30.47 -11.00 37.01
N GLY A 684 30.47 -9.67 37.18
CA GLY A 684 31.39 -9.03 38.13
C GLY A 684 31.33 -7.50 38.32
N ALA A 685 30.44 -7.05 39.22
CA ALA A 685 30.54 -5.83 40.04
C ALA A 685 30.66 -4.41 39.40
N ALA A 686 30.36 -3.40 40.23
CA ALA A 686 30.63 -1.97 40.00
C ALA A 686 31.13 -1.34 41.31
N PRO A 687 31.91 -0.24 41.26
CA PRO A 687 31.64 0.87 42.18
C PRO A 687 31.85 2.28 41.57
N LYS A 688 31.67 3.29 42.43
CA LYS A 688 31.65 4.74 42.20
C LYS A 688 33.06 5.33 41.96
N GLY A 689 33.11 6.55 41.40
CA GLY A 689 33.99 7.61 41.96
C GLY A 689 35.00 8.31 41.04
N THR A 690 34.66 9.54 40.62
CA THR A 690 35.53 10.74 40.50
C THR A 690 37.07 10.60 40.39
N GLY A 691 37.60 10.95 39.19
CA GLY A 691 38.54 12.09 39.05
C GLY A 691 40.06 11.86 39.07
N LEU A 692 40.72 12.38 38.01
CA LEU A 692 42.15 12.75 37.89
C LEU A 692 43.16 11.56 37.91
N ASP A 693 44.37 11.64 37.33
CA ASP A 693 45.05 12.78 36.68
C ASP A 693 46.02 12.39 35.53
N GLN A 694 46.40 13.39 34.73
CA GLN A 694 47.65 13.60 33.97
C GLN A 694 48.41 12.42 33.29
N THR A 695 48.60 12.58 31.96
CA THR A 695 49.96 12.59 31.38
C THR A 695 50.03 13.56 30.17
N PHE A 696 50.79 14.66 30.30
CA PHE A 696 51.39 15.56 29.27
C PHE A 696 50.65 15.75 27.90
N SER A 697 50.06 16.91 27.57
CA SER A 697 50.67 18.23 27.21
C SER A 697 51.47 18.23 25.89
N LYS A 698 51.49 19.28 25.03
CA LYS A 698 51.10 20.70 25.22
C LYS A 698 50.97 21.45 23.86
N PHE A 699 50.29 22.61 23.88
CA PHE A 699 50.07 23.63 22.81
C PHE A 699 49.04 23.30 21.70
N ARG A 700 48.05 24.13 21.30
CA ARG A 700 47.45 25.45 21.69
C ARG A 700 47.48 26.52 20.58
N GLU A 701 46.28 26.96 20.16
CA GLU A 701 45.86 28.24 19.54
C GLU A 701 46.70 28.85 18.38
N GLY A 702 46.06 28.99 17.21
CA GLY A 702 46.53 29.80 16.06
C GLY A 702 45.34 30.35 15.26
N ARG A 703 45.46 31.54 14.66
CA ARG A 703 44.34 32.30 14.05
C ARG A 703 44.28 32.18 12.52
N PHE A 704 43.17 32.68 11.96
CA PHE A 704 43.06 33.20 10.60
C PHE A 704 44.26 34.06 10.18
N ASP A 705 44.74 33.89 8.95
CA ASP A 705 44.67 34.85 7.82
C ASP A 705 45.45 34.22 6.63
N SER A 706 44.90 33.97 5.44
CA SER A 706 44.29 34.83 4.40
C SER A 706 45.32 35.32 3.34
N TRP A 707 44.83 35.71 2.15
CA TRP A 707 45.55 36.01 0.89
C TRP A 707 46.18 34.79 0.16
N THR A 708 46.10 34.53 -1.15
CA THR A 708 45.76 35.23 -2.43
C THR A 708 46.90 35.84 -3.26
N HIS A 709 47.05 35.31 -4.50
CA HIS A 709 47.53 35.94 -5.74
C HIS A 709 48.93 36.56 -5.83
N SER A 710 49.83 35.88 -6.56
CA SER A 710 50.79 36.40 -7.58
C SER A 710 51.70 35.25 -8.07
N GLN A 711 52.33 35.23 -9.26
CA GLN A 711 52.22 36.00 -10.50
C GLN A 711 52.88 35.20 -11.67
N LYS A 712 52.52 35.50 -12.91
CA LYS A 712 53.31 35.22 -14.14
C LYS A 712 54.60 36.08 -14.12
N PRO A 713 55.73 35.73 -14.79
CA PRO A 713 55.78 35.84 -16.27
C PRO A 713 56.85 35.02 -17.05
N ALA A 714 56.78 35.14 -18.39
CA ALA A 714 57.91 35.20 -19.36
C ALA A 714 58.83 33.95 -19.56
N ASN A 715 59.38 33.66 -20.76
CA ASN A 715 59.20 34.25 -22.10
C ASN A 715 59.80 33.36 -23.23
N ARG A 716 59.29 33.52 -24.48
CA ARG A 716 60.02 33.44 -25.79
C ARG A 716 60.58 32.08 -26.30
N GLU A 717 60.71 31.82 -27.61
CA GLU A 717 60.12 32.38 -28.87
C GLU A 717 60.18 31.32 -30.01
N GLU A 718 59.72 31.67 -31.23
CA GLU A 718 59.43 30.85 -32.45
C GLU A 718 60.70 30.33 -33.23
N PRO A 719 60.68 29.65 -34.44
CA PRO A 719 59.61 29.53 -35.46
C PRO A 719 59.48 28.27 -36.41
N ILE A 720 58.32 28.22 -37.07
CA ILE A 720 57.98 27.89 -38.50
C ILE A 720 58.93 27.02 -39.38
N GLY A 721 58.55 25.75 -39.58
CA GLY A 721 58.22 25.05 -40.87
C GLY A 721 59.11 24.98 -42.13
N ALA A 722 59.41 23.75 -42.61
CA ALA A 722 59.62 23.35 -44.04
C ALA A 722 59.61 21.80 -44.26
N LEU A 723 59.51 21.35 -45.53
CA LEU A 723 59.56 19.95 -46.05
C LEU A 723 60.67 19.85 -47.16
N PRO A 724 61.02 18.69 -47.79
CA PRO A 724 60.58 17.28 -47.67
C PRO A 724 61.74 16.20 -47.65
N GLN A 725 61.39 14.89 -47.68
CA GLN A 725 61.97 13.74 -48.46
C GLN A 725 62.04 12.38 -47.71
N SER A 726 62.22 11.26 -48.43
CA SER A 726 62.08 9.84 -47.98
C SER A 726 63.11 8.92 -48.69
N PRO A 727 63.34 7.62 -48.29
CA PRO A 727 62.50 6.50 -48.82
C PRO A 727 62.41 5.13 -48.05
N ARG A 728 61.27 4.42 -48.26
CA ARG A 728 61.00 2.96 -48.43
C ARG A 728 61.70 1.82 -47.65
N TYR A 729 60.88 0.86 -47.14
CA TYR A 729 60.77 -0.61 -47.40
C TYR A 729 59.40 -1.09 -46.78
N LYS A 730 58.63 -2.17 -47.05
CA LYS A 730 58.74 -3.56 -47.64
C LYS A 730 59.33 -4.66 -46.72
N GLU A 731 58.85 -5.92 -46.67
CA GLU A 731 57.50 -6.55 -46.87
C GLU A 731 57.49 -8.05 -46.42
N ASP A 732 56.30 -8.65 -46.26
CA ASP A 732 55.91 -10.08 -46.49
C ASP A 732 56.22 -11.31 -45.55
N THR A 733 55.16 -12.14 -45.41
CA THR A 733 55.08 -13.63 -45.26
C THR A 733 55.14 -14.35 -43.88
N PHE A 734 54.98 -15.70 -43.89
CA PHE A 734 54.03 -16.46 -43.04
C PHE A 734 54.52 -17.89 -42.63
N ASP A 735 53.90 -18.46 -41.60
CA ASP A 735 53.76 -19.90 -41.25
C ASP A 735 54.86 -20.71 -40.47
N THR A 736 54.36 -21.75 -39.79
CA THR A 736 54.95 -23.01 -39.29
C THR A 736 55.68 -23.12 -37.93
N ARG A 737 54.92 -23.67 -36.96
CA ARG A 737 55.20 -24.87 -36.13
C ARG A 737 56.30 -24.89 -35.04
N ALA A 738 55.81 -25.23 -33.83
CA ALA A 738 56.31 -26.24 -32.88
C ALA A 738 57.62 -26.04 -32.08
N TYR A 739 57.48 -26.04 -30.75
CA TYR A 739 58.23 -26.83 -29.73
C TYR A 739 57.34 -26.83 -28.46
N ASP A 740 56.85 -27.94 -27.88
CA ASP A 740 57.51 -29.06 -27.16
C ASP A 740 58.33 -28.61 -25.91
N ALA A 741 58.24 -29.24 -24.73
CA ALA A 741 57.40 -30.37 -24.26
C ALA A 741 57.42 -30.51 -22.71
N ARG A 742 56.73 -31.57 -22.21
CA ARG A 742 56.70 -32.14 -20.84
C ARG A 742 55.64 -31.53 -19.89
N ALA A 743 55.00 -32.30 -19.00
CA ALA A 743 55.27 -33.69 -18.61
C ALA A 743 54.09 -34.66 -18.82
N GLN A 744 54.41 -35.95 -19.02
CA GLN A 744 53.47 -37.08 -18.85
C GLN A 744 53.19 -37.30 -17.34
N GLY A 745 52.10 -37.93 -16.89
CA GLY A 745 50.97 -38.54 -17.60
C GLY A 745 50.58 -39.87 -16.95
N TYR A 746 49.29 -40.24 -16.98
CA TYR A 746 48.83 -41.61 -16.72
C TYR A 746 47.48 -41.82 -17.43
N LEU A 747 47.33 -42.94 -18.14
CA LEU A 747 46.17 -43.20 -18.99
C LEU A 747 45.92 -44.71 -19.12
N GLY A 748 44.68 -45.15 -18.92
CA GLY A 748 44.20 -46.43 -19.44
C GLY A 748 42.96 -46.99 -18.73
N SER A 749 42.12 -47.80 -19.38
CA SER A 749 41.98 -48.04 -20.83
C SER A 749 40.82 -49.02 -21.11
N ARG A 750 39.89 -48.64 -22.00
CA ARG A 750 38.94 -49.45 -22.83
C ARG A 750 37.78 -48.51 -23.23
N GLN A 751 37.42 -48.19 -24.48
CA GLN A 751 37.33 -48.94 -25.76
C GLN A 751 36.35 -50.14 -25.70
N ALA A 752 35.41 -50.34 -26.65
CA ALA A 752 34.92 -49.54 -27.80
C ALA A 752 33.55 -50.16 -28.29
N THR A 753 32.82 -49.74 -29.34
CA THR A 753 33.03 -48.79 -30.46
C THR A 753 31.68 -48.33 -31.08
N ALA A 754 31.53 -47.08 -31.52
CA ALA A 754 30.64 -46.68 -32.63
C ALA A 754 31.04 -45.29 -33.19
N ARG A 755 30.62 -44.94 -34.42
CA ARG A 755 31.07 -43.74 -35.15
C ARG A 755 30.00 -42.65 -35.29
N ALA A 756 30.41 -41.42 -34.95
CA ALA A 756 30.11 -40.15 -35.63
C ALA A 756 28.66 -39.86 -36.10
N GLN A 757 27.99 -38.99 -35.35
CA GLN A 757 27.45 -37.74 -35.92
C GLN A 757 28.20 -36.57 -35.26
N ALA A 758 28.23 -35.41 -35.93
CA ALA A 758 29.12 -34.31 -35.57
C ALA A 758 28.68 -33.52 -34.33
N ASP A 759 29.64 -32.93 -33.63
CA ASP A 759 29.39 -31.92 -32.60
C ASP A 759 28.70 -30.69 -33.23
N ASN A 760 27.38 -30.60 -33.03
CA ASN A 760 26.69 -29.33 -33.16
C ASN A 760 26.89 -28.58 -31.84
N PRO A 761 27.44 -27.34 -31.81
CA PRO A 761 27.65 -26.62 -30.57
C PRO A 761 26.31 -26.45 -29.85
N ILE A 762 26.20 -26.99 -28.63
CA ILE A 762 24.93 -27.05 -27.92
C ILE A 762 24.49 -25.61 -27.60
N ASN A 763 23.44 -25.15 -28.30
CA ASN A 763 22.93 -23.79 -28.13
C ASN A 763 22.41 -23.61 -26.70
N LEU A 764 22.77 -22.48 -26.07
CA LEU A 764 22.34 -22.13 -24.71
C LEU A 764 20.81 -22.07 -24.62
N ASP A 765 20.14 -21.59 -25.68
CA ASP A 765 18.68 -21.54 -25.76
C ASP A 765 18.02 -22.94 -25.72
N ASP A 766 18.68 -23.98 -26.25
CA ASP A 766 18.14 -25.34 -26.26
C ASP A 766 18.42 -26.10 -24.96
N LEU A 767 19.48 -25.73 -24.23
CA LEU A 767 19.68 -26.14 -22.84
C LEU A 767 18.66 -25.49 -21.91
N GLU A 768 18.42 -24.17 -22.02
CA GLU A 768 17.33 -23.50 -21.30
C GLU A 768 15.96 -24.10 -21.66
N SER A 769 15.68 -24.32 -22.95
CA SER A 769 14.42 -24.91 -23.40
C SER A 769 14.17 -26.27 -22.74
N ARG A 770 15.18 -27.14 -22.70
CA ARG A 770 15.08 -28.47 -22.08
C ARG A 770 14.90 -28.38 -20.57
N ALA A 771 15.68 -27.55 -19.87
CA ALA A 771 15.55 -27.37 -18.43
C ALA A 771 14.17 -26.81 -18.03
N ILE A 772 13.62 -25.87 -18.81
CA ILE A 772 12.27 -25.34 -18.64
C ILE A 772 11.22 -26.43 -18.86
N GLN A 773 11.36 -27.24 -19.92
CA GLN A 773 10.41 -28.32 -20.22
C GLN A 773 10.46 -29.45 -19.17
N GLU A 774 11.64 -29.89 -18.76
CA GLU A 774 11.85 -30.94 -17.74
C GLU A 774 11.35 -30.50 -16.35
N ALA A 775 11.54 -29.23 -15.98
CA ALA A 775 10.96 -28.66 -14.77
C ALA A 775 9.43 -28.57 -14.86
N LEU A 776 8.87 -28.20 -16.02
CA LEU A 776 7.41 -28.16 -16.22
C LEU A 776 6.79 -29.57 -16.18
N GLU A 777 7.43 -30.58 -16.76
CA GLU A 777 6.97 -31.97 -16.67
C GLU A 777 7.06 -32.49 -15.22
N THR A 778 8.16 -32.22 -14.52
CA THR A 778 8.34 -32.52 -13.08
C THR A 778 7.25 -31.84 -12.22
N CYS A 779 6.93 -30.57 -12.52
CA CYS A 779 5.89 -29.79 -11.85
C CYS A 779 4.47 -29.99 -12.44
N ARG A 780 4.26 -30.99 -13.32
CA ARG A 780 2.97 -31.32 -13.95
C ARG A 780 2.25 -30.12 -14.60
N GLY A 781 3.01 -29.25 -15.27
CA GLY A 781 2.53 -28.04 -15.93
C GLY A 781 2.39 -26.80 -15.03
N ASN A 782 2.63 -26.90 -13.71
CA ASN A 782 2.57 -25.74 -12.82
C ASN A 782 3.77 -24.80 -13.04
N VAL A 783 3.58 -23.77 -13.86
CA VAL A 783 4.58 -22.74 -14.16
C VAL A 783 5.10 -22.01 -12.91
N SER A 784 4.28 -21.84 -11.88
CA SER A 784 4.69 -21.20 -10.61
C SER A 784 5.60 -22.08 -9.76
N ALA A 785 5.47 -23.41 -9.87
CA ALA A 785 6.39 -24.36 -9.25
C ALA A 785 7.67 -24.52 -10.07
N ALA A 786 7.56 -24.68 -11.40
CA ALA A 786 8.71 -24.79 -12.30
C ALA A 786 9.62 -23.55 -12.27
N ALA A 787 9.04 -22.36 -12.19
CA ALA A 787 9.78 -21.10 -12.03
C ALA A 787 10.66 -21.10 -10.76
N ARG A 788 10.11 -21.56 -9.63
CA ARG A 788 10.85 -21.67 -8.37
C ARG A 788 11.87 -22.79 -8.36
N MET A 789 11.54 -23.94 -8.95
CA MET A 789 12.47 -25.07 -9.14
C MET A 789 13.71 -24.67 -9.95
N LEU A 790 13.55 -23.75 -10.91
CA LEU A 790 14.62 -23.23 -11.76
C LEU A 790 15.25 -21.90 -11.27
N GLY A 791 14.73 -21.30 -10.20
CA GLY A 791 15.21 -20.01 -9.68
C GLY A 791 14.98 -18.80 -10.62
N ILE A 792 14.02 -18.88 -11.54
CA ILE A 792 13.72 -17.84 -12.55
C ILE A 792 12.31 -17.28 -12.41
N SER A 793 12.04 -16.12 -13.04
CA SER A 793 10.70 -15.53 -13.00
C SER A 793 9.68 -16.36 -13.80
N ARG A 794 8.42 -16.36 -13.37
CA ARG A 794 7.29 -16.95 -14.13
C ARG A 794 7.21 -16.39 -15.56
N ASN A 795 7.49 -15.09 -15.70
CA ASN A 795 7.53 -14.41 -17.00
C ASN A 795 8.69 -14.87 -17.89
N THR A 796 9.79 -15.39 -17.33
CA THR A 796 10.89 -15.99 -18.10
C THR A 796 10.42 -17.28 -18.77
N ILE A 797 9.72 -18.15 -18.02
CA ILE A 797 9.14 -19.40 -18.56
C ILE A 797 8.07 -19.07 -19.60
N TYR A 798 7.09 -18.21 -19.30
CA TYR A 798 6.06 -17.85 -20.28
C TYR A 798 6.64 -17.21 -21.55
N ARG A 799 7.69 -16.38 -21.43
CA ARG A 799 8.37 -15.79 -22.61
C ARG A 799 9.07 -16.85 -23.46
N ARG A 800 9.71 -17.86 -22.84
CA ARG A 800 10.33 -18.98 -23.57
C ARG A 800 9.29 -19.90 -24.21
N LEU A 801 8.22 -20.27 -23.49
CA LEU A 801 7.11 -21.07 -24.03
C LEU A 801 6.42 -20.38 -25.21
N ASN A 802 6.25 -19.06 -25.18
CA ASN A 802 5.65 -18.29 -26.27
C ASN A 802 6.65 -17.89 -27.39
N SER A 803 7.86 -18.47 -27.42
CA SER A 803 8.92 -18.15 -28.39
C SER A 803 9.26 -19.28 -29.37
N LYS A 804 8.45 -20.35 -29.39
CA LYS A 804 8.51 -21.48 -30.33
C LYS A 804 7.09 -21.78 -30.83
#